data_AF-A0A662RN72-F1
#
_entry.id   AF-A0A662RN72-F1
#
_cell.length_a   1.000
_cell.length_b   1.000
_cell.length_c   1.000
_cell.angle_alpha   90.00
_cell.angle_beta   90.00
_cell.angle_gamma   90.00
#
_symmetry.space_group_name_H-M   'P 1'
#
loop_
_entity.id
_entity.type
_entity.pdbx_description
1 polymer ?
#
loop_
_entity_poly.entity_id
_entity_poly.type
_entity_poly.pdbx_seq_one_letter_code
_entity_poly.pdbx_strand_id
1 'polypeptide(L)'
;MKKQKQTMVAILLLSVLTVTLTCLPTIVSATPLTPVEWQDGGKLKNWVQDQNGNFVADLIKAQTDKVVALKAYKEEKPTHDIYFFSTEEEFITQGLEPPDGNPIISDGDLLGPGCVVFARNQKLLAIFKTERDLGLDAADVIDVERFLVAFSTELDDPQGRFTSGDLLATNGAVIPNLALLANFNIPRADLGMDAIHFIGDKGKIIAFLEYAAEKGRDFWRENPDRLPAMLKEYDIDVWFSTEGTAPTPEASLFLDGDLLSARMGKIVIAHADLLPSSVPAGIPDRGVDFGLDAATADRSGNRELIHFSTEILYEGRPSFTDGDVLFFDNGLVCTNEDLVRCFEPNADELGLDALSLAVRVELKPQITHFNQVSVSEISASGLAYEIEQPFGQWIQIHGYIPDDVDEFRVVYCNASDWPCTESEIDGIEVVSAQNWHVDTDDGMGGCTGDRHWYSDADGWFNASNYRALRDCTSDLPLTMWNSLTAPDPDGLYIVWLQYRRDGIEYGESYNHYIQLDNTRPENLAVAPKEGAICGEFTPDDMPMMVQGHFNDTHFWWYKLVLYGGDPLGIEDYGRINHYDSLTDNVGPEGTTGPGMVDLHKIDINNLPAKSIDDCAYTVRLWTWDRTIRGNRFDAPNDDRPIWFGGWYSWTAFTFDYTP
;
A
#
# COMPACT_ATOMS: atom_id res chain seq x y z
N MET A 1 -16.44 45.94 54.41
CA MET A 1 -16.47 47.39 54.75
C MET A 1 -16.81 48.18 53.49
N LYS A 2 -17.86 49.01 53.55
CA LYS A 2 -18.25 50.22 52.77
C LYS A 2 -17.34 50.62 51.59
N LYS A 3 -17.74 51.21 50.46
CA LYS A 3 -18.98 51.75 49.82
C LYS A 3 -18.46 52.20 48.41
N GLN A 4 -19.11 51.91 47.27
CA GLN A 4 -20.23 52.64 46.65
C GLN A 4 -19.86 53.96 45.92
N LYS A 5 -20.15 54.01 44.60
CA LYS A 5 -20.72 55.09 43.73
C LYS A 5 -19.90 55.37 42.44
N GLN A 6 -20.38 55.09 41.22
CA GLN A 6 -21.51 55.63 40.41
C GLN A 6 -21.31 57.06 39.85
N THR A 7 -21.33 57.18 38.50
CA THR A 7 -22.19 58.08 37.68
C THR A 7 -21.53 59.04 36.65
N MET A 8 -21.70 58.69 35.36
CA MET A 8 -22.25 59.44 34.19
C MET A 8 -21.65 60.76 33.62
N VAL A 9 -21.35 60.67 32.30
CA VAL A 9 -21.98 61.36 31.12
C VAL A 9 -21.45 62.70 30.55
N ALA A 10 -21.39 62.68 29.19
CA ALA A 10 -21.49 63.72 28.15
C ALA A 10 -20.27 64.62 27.87
N ILE A 11 -19.61 64.45 26.71
CA ILE A 11 -19.92 64.99 25.36
C ILE A 11 -19.77 66.51 25.30
N LEU A 12 -18.74 66.97 24.58
CA LEU A 12 -18.84 68.19 23.77
C LEU A 12 -17.99 68.06 22.50
N LEU A 13 -18.63 68.43 21.40
CA LEU A 13 -18.16 68.41 20.02
C LEU A 13 -17.15 69.53 19.70
N LEU A 14 -16.48 69.30 18.56
CA LEU A 14 -16.12 70.26 17.50
C LEU A 14 -14.68 70.83 17.45
N SER A 15 -13.93 70.26 16.49
CA SER A 15 -13.31 70.92 15.32
C SER A 15 -12.14 71.90 15.50
N VAL A 16 -10.97 71.52 14.93
CA VAL A 16 -10.12 72.27 13.94
C VAL A 16 -9.21 71.21 13.25
N LEU A 17 -9.46 70.83 11.98
CA LEU A 17 -8.67 71.17 10.74
C LEU A 17 -7.23 70.58 10.74
N THR A 18 -6.63 69.90 9.74
CA THR A 18 -6.93 69.56 8.33
C THR A 18 -5.78 68.69 7.75
N VAL A 19 -6.09 67.82 6.77
CA VAL A 19 -5.31 67.42 5.57
C VAL A 19 -4.05 66.53 5.70
N THR A 20 -4.17 65.24 5.32
CA THR A 20 -3.52 64.50 4.18
C THR A 20 -3.81 62.98 4.33
N LEU A 21 -4.68 62.35 3.51
CA LEU A 21 -4.37 61.42 2.39
C LEU A 21 -3.48 60.21 2.80
N THR A 22 -3.75 58.91 2.55
CA THR A 22 -4.74 58.19 1.70
C THR A 22 -4.63 56.66 1.95
N CYS A 23 -5.72 55.93 1.69
CA CYS A 23 -5.81 54.49 1.34
C CYS A 23 -5.71 53.40 2.44
N LEU A 24 -6.84 53.10 3.08
CA LEU A 24 -7.21 51.76 3.56
C LEU A 24 -8.72 51.56 3.30
N PRO A 25 -9.17 50.46 2.66
CA PRO A 25 -10.59 50.19 2.51
C PRO A 25 -11.22 49.70 3.84
N THR A 26 -12.45 50.18 4.02
CA THR A 26 -13.44 49.97 5.07
C THR A 26 -13.71 48.51 5.45
N ILE A 27 -13.73 48.23 6.75
CA ILE A 27 -14.47 47.12 7.37
C ILE A 27 -15.96 47.40 7.16
N VAL A 28 -16.65 46.59 6.36
CA VAL A 28 -18.11 46.60 6.26
C VAL A 28 -18.67 45.74 7.38
N SER A 29 -19.47 46.38 8.22
CA SER A 29 -20.37 45.82 9.22
C SER A 29 -21.08 44.54 8.75
N ALA A 30 -20.95 43.45 9.51
CA ALA A 30 -21.84 42.29 9.38
C ALA A 30 -23.29 42.71 9.68
N THR A 31 -24.19 42.49 8.72
CA THR A 31 -25.64 42.65 8.89
C THR A 31 -26.23 41.38 9.54
N PRO A 32 -27.27 41.50 10.38
CA PRO A 32 -27.81 40.37 11.11
C PRO A 32 -28.65 39.47 10.19
N LEU A 33 -28.39 38.16 10.24
CA LEU A 33 -29.16 37.14 9.53
C LEU A 33 -30.61 37.10 10.05
N THR A 34 -31.57 37.00 9.14
CA THR A 34 -32.99 36.77 9.45
C THR A 34 -33.17 35.33 9.97
N PRO A 35 -33.93 35.09 11.05
CA PRO A 35 -34.15 33.73 11.55
C PRO A 35 -34.92 32.86 10.55
N VAL A 36 -34.50 31.59 10.46
CA VAL A 36 -35.11 30.60 9.57
C VAL A 36 -36.34 29.98 10.25
N GLU A 37 -37.50 30.00 9.59
CA GLU A 37 -38.72 29.32 10.05
C GLU A 37 -38.84 27.91 9.45
N TRP A 38 -39.04 26.92 10.32
CA TRP A 38 -39.23 25.51 9.97
C TRP A 38 -40.71 25.15 9.85
N GLN A 39 -41.05 24.19 8.97
CA GLN A 39 -42.34 23.50 9.01
C GLN A 39 -42.23 22.18 9.78
N ASP A 40 -43.34 21.74 10.39
CA ASP A 40 -43.45 20.40 10.97
C ASP A 40 -43.17 19.33 9.91
N GLY A 41 -42.22 18.45 10.19
CA GLY A 41 -41.71 17.44 9.23
C GLY A 41 -40.34 17.74 8.62
N GLY A 42 -39.65 18.79 9.07
CA GLY A 42 -38.21 19.00 8.80
C GLY A 42 -37.87 19.56 7.41
N LYS A 43 -38.84 20.09 6.65
CA LYS A 43 -38.58 20.76 5.36
C LYS A 43 -38.66 22.28 5.49
N LEU A 44 -37.72 22.98 4.85
CA LEU A 44 -37.64 24.44 4.83
C LEU A 44 -38.66 25.05 3.86
N LYS A 45 -39.28 26.17 4.26
CA LYS A 45 -40.40 26.78 3.54
C LYS A 45 -39.99 27.55 2.28
N ASN A 46 -38.74 28.02 2.16
CA ASN A 46 -38.17 28.67 0.96
C ASN A 46 -36.62 28.60 0.98
N TRP A 47 -36.00 28.48 -0.19
CA TRP A 47 -34.53 28.53 -0.36
C TRP A 47 -34.01 29.96 -0.20
N VAL A 48 -32.88 30.14 0.52
CA VAL A 48 -32.27 31.46 0.73
C VAL A 48 -31.41 31.81 -0.49
N GLN A 49 -31.76 32.92 -1.14
CA GLN A 49 -30.97 33.53 -2.22
C GLN A 49 -30.27 34.77 -1.68
N ASP A 50 -29.08 35.07 -2.21
CA ASP A 50 -28.45 36.36 -1.94
C ASP A 50 -29.21 37.50 -2.64
N GLN A 51 -28.77 38.74 -2.37
CA GLN A 51 -29.36 39.94 -2.99
C GLN A 51 -29.23 40.01 -4.53
N ASN A 52 -28.45 39.11 -5.14
CA ASN A 52 -28.30 38.98 -6.58
C ASN A 52 -29.13 37.82 -7.16
N GLY A 53 -29.93 37.12 -6.34
CA GLY A 53 -30.76 36.00 -6.76
C GLY A 53 -29.99 34.68 -6.90
N ASN A 54 -28.73 34.63 -6.46
CA ASN A 54 -27.93 33.40 -6.50
C ASN A 54 -28.16 32.56 -5.25
N PHE A 55 -28.19 31.25 -5.41
CA PHE A 55 -28.22 30.33 -4.29
C PHE A 55 -26.87 30.36 -3.57
N VAL A 56 -26.89 30.55 -2.24
CA VAL A 56 -25.67 30.70 -1.44
C VAL A 56 -25.02 29.34 -1.25
N ALA A 57 -23.94 29.07 -1.99
CA ALA A 57 -23.24 27.77 -2.04
C ALA A 57 -22.66 27.33 -0.69
N ASP A 58 -22.31 28.27 0.19
CA ASP A 58 -21.70 27.97 1.49
C ASP A 58 -22.68 27.28 2.46
N LEU A 59 -23.99 27.42 2.27
CA LEU A 59 -24.99 26.68 3.05
C LEU A 59 -25.26 25.28 2.48
N ILE A 60 -25.03 25.06 1.18
CA ILE A 60 -25.09 23.73 0.55
C ILE A 60 -23.97 22.85 1.11
N LYS A 61 -22.80 23.44 1.35
CA LYS A 61 -21.63 22.79 1.96
C LYS A 61 -21.85 22.32 3.41
N ALA A 62 -22.76 22.97 4.15
CA ALA A 62 -23.10 22.59 5.53
C ALA A 62 -24.29 21.61 5.63
N GLN A 63 -24.94 21.25 4.52
CA GLN A 63 -26.13 20.38 4.52
C GLN A 63 -26.05 19.19 3.55
N THR A 64 -24.93 19.02 2.85
CA THR A 64 -24.69 17.85 1.98
C THR A 64 -23.49 17.05 2.48
N ASP A 65 -23.66 16.39 3.63
CA ASP A 65 -22.73 15.36 4.16
C ASP A 65 -22.62 14.10 3.26
N LYS A 66 -22.82 14.24 1.94
CA LYS A 66 -22.82 13.14 0.96
C LYS A 66 -21.66 13.16 -0.02
N VAL A 67 -20.73 14.12 0.08
CA VAL A 67 -19.57 14.24 -0.82
C VAL A 67 -18.23 14.18 -0.07
N VAL A 68 -18.25 13.91 1.24
CA VAL A 68 -17.04 13.95 2.08
C VAL A 68 -16.10 12.77 1.83
N ALA A 69 -16.61 11.57 1.50
CA ALA A 69 -15.77 10.37 1.33
C ALA A 69 -14.79 10.46 0.14
N LEU A 70 -15.18 11.08 -0.99
CA LEU A 70 -14.32 11.19 -2.18
C LEU A 70 -13.32 12.34 -2.14
N LYS A 71 -13.59 13.38 -1.35
CA LYS A 71 -12.62 14.46 -1.15
C LYS A 71 -11.53 14.10 -0.15
N ALA A 72 -11.86 13.34 0.90
CA ALA A 72 -10.86 12.79 1.81
C ALA A 72 -9.90 11.83 1.08
N TYR A 73 -10.41 11.02 0.15
CA TYR A 73 -9.57 10.11 -0.64
C TYR A 73 -8.65 10.83 -1.65
N LYS A 74 -8.95 12.07 -2.03
CA LYS A 74 -8.07 12.88 -2.89
C LYS A 74 -6.86 13.43 -2.16
N GLU A 75 -6.78 13.37 -0.84
CA GLU A 75 -5.69 13.98 -0.07
C GLU A 75 -4.83 12.97 0.69
N GLU A 76 -5.27 11.71 0.80
CA GLU A 76 -4.61 10.70 1.61
C GLU A 76 -4.61 9.28 0.98
N LYS A 77 -3.48 8.84 0.38
CA LYS A 77 -2.77 7.52 0.53
C LYS A 77 -1.93 7.17 -0.71
N PRO A 78 -0.83 6.41 -0.57
CA PRO A 78 -0.03 6.01 -1.71
C PRO A 78 -0.80 5.02 -2.58
N THR A 79 -0.62 5.16 -3.89
CA THR A 79 -1.25 4.38 -4.95
C THR A 79 -1.32 2.89 -4.68
N HIS A 80 -2.46 2.46 -4.16
CA HIS A 80 -3.05 1.21 -4.58
C HIS A 80 -4.00 1.53 -5.72
N ASP A 81 -4.12 0.62 -6.67
CA ASP A 81 -5.28 0.54 -7.52
C ASP A 81 -6.53 0.75 -6.66
N ILE A 82 -7.39 1.71 -7.03
CA ILE A 82 -8.64 1.93 -6.27
C ILE A 82 -9.59 0.81 -6.65
N TYR A 83 -9.56 -0.23 -5.84
CA TYR A 83 -10.49 -1.32 -5.90
C TYR A 83 -11.80 -0.93 -5.23
N PHE A 84 -12.88 -1.21 -5.94
CA PHE A 84 -14.18 -1.48 -5.38
C PHE A 84 -14.40 -2.97 -5.49
N PHE A 85 -14.89 -3.60 -4.44
CA PHE A 85 -15.01 -5.05 -4.41
C PHE A 85 -16.17 -5.53 -3.56
N SER A 86 -16.59 -6.77 -3.76
CA SER A 86 -17.51 -7.51 -2.87
C SER A 86 -16.82 -8.78 -2.39
N THR A 87 -17.24 -9.30 -1.25
CA THR A 87 -16.75 -10.58 -0.71
C THR A 87 -17.80 -11.67 -0.95
N GLU A 88 -17.37 -12.93 -1.02
CA GLU A 88 -18.26 -14.10 -1.12
C GLU A 88 -19.09 -14.31 0.16
N GLU A 89 -18.49 -13.97 1.30
CA GLU A 89 -19.11 -14.25 2.60
C GLU A 89 -19.54 -12.97 3.32
N GLU A 90 -20.76 -12.99 3.88
CA GLU A 90 -21.22 -11.94 4.80
C GLU A 90 -20.36 -11.94 6.08
N PHE A 91 -20.03 -10.76 6.60
CA PHE A 91 -19.25 -10.65 7.84
C PHE A 91 -19.67 -9.47 8.73
N ILE A 92 -19.20 -9.49 9.97
CA ILE A 92 -19.41 -8.40 10.93
C ILE A 92 -18.11 -7.61 11.03
N THR A 93 -18.13 -6.32 10.69
CA THR A 93 -16.96 -5.44 10.84
C THR A 93 -16.74 -5.07 12.31
N GLN A 94 -15.49 -5.14 12.77
CA GLN A 94 -15.05 -4.60 14.07
C GLN A 94 -14.29 -3.28 13.95
N GLY A 95 -13.99 -2.87 12.70
CA GLY A 95 -13.35 -1.61 12.38
C GLY A 95 -14.29 -0.40 12.47
N LEU A 96 -14.15 0.55 11.55
CA LEU A 96 -14.98 1.75 11.54
C LEU A 96 -16.45 1.41 11.30
N GLU A 97 -17.33 1.84 12.21
CA GLU A 97 -18.77 1.67 12.06
C GLU A 97 -19.25 2.30 10.74
N PRO A 98 -19.94 1.54 9.86
CA PRO A 98 -20.43 2.08 8.60
C PRO A 98 -21.37 3.28 8.82
N PRO A 99 -21.47 4.23 7.86
CA PRO A 99 -22.24 5.46 8.04
C PRO A 99 -23.74 5.28 8.34
N ASP A 100 -24.30 4.10 8.06
CA ASP A 100 -25.69 3.75 8.37
C ASP A 100 -25.87 3.08 9.74
N GLY A 101 -24.79 2.82 10.47
CA GLY A 101 -24.78 2.17 11.78
C GLY A 101 -25.02 0.66 11.75
N ASN A 102 -25.01 0.02 10.57
CA ASN A 102 -25.15 -1.43 10.45
C ASN A 102 -23.76 -2.08 10.35
N PRO A 103 -23.30 -2.83 11.37
CA PRO A 103 -21.98 -3.46 11.36
C PRO A 103 -21.92 -4.74 10.51
N ILE A 104 -23.06 -5.23 10.00
CA ILE A 104 -23.07 -6.37 9.08
C ILE A 104 -22.72 -5.83 7.69
N ILE A 105 -21.70 -6.41 7.08
CA ILE A 105 -21.34 -6.24 5.67
C ILE A 105 -21.83 -7.49 4.96
N SER A 106 -22.66 -7.28 3.96
CA SER A 106 -23.23 -8.36 3.15
C SER A 106 -22.31 -8.71 1.98
N ASP A 107 -22.38 -9.95 1.49
CA ASP A 107 -21.78 -10.42 0.23
C ASP A 107 -22.27 -9.63 -1.00
N GLY A 108 -23.39 -8.92 -0.87
CA GLY A 108 -23.93 -8.01 -1.86
C GLY A 108 -23.49 -6.54 -1.72
N ASP A 109 -22.73 -6.19 -0.69
CA ASP A 109 -22.28 -4.82 -0.45
C ASP A 109 -21.01 -4.51 -1.23
N LEU A 110 -21.07 -3.49 -2.10
CA LEU A 110 -19.89 -2.99 -2.79
C LEU A 110 -19.04 -2.15 -1.82
N LEU A 111 -17.92 -2.71 -1.42
CA LEU A 111 -16.87 -2.10 -0.61
C LEU A 111 -15.98 -1.22 -1.48
N GLY A 112 -15.36 -0.25 -0.81
CA GLY A 112 -14.49 0.71 -1.45
C GLY A 112 -13.31 1.05 -0.57
N PRO A 113 -12.40 1.88 -1.08
CA PRO A 113 -11.14 2.11 -0.43
C PRO A 113 -11.30 2.87 0.88
N GLY A 114 -10.37 2.65 1.81
CA GLY A 114 -10.40 3.28 3.13
C GLY A 114 -11.46 2.71 4.08
N CYS A 115 -11.82 1.42 3.91
CA CYS A 115 -12.74 0.70 4.77
C CYS A 115 -14.16 1.28 4.75
N VAL A 116 -14.61 1.67 3.56
CA VAL A 116 -15.92 2.30 3.37
C VAL A 116 -16.83 1.35 2.61
N VAL A 117 -18.03 1.15 3.12
CA VAL A 117 -19.12 0.58 2.34
C VAL A 117 -19.56 1.61 1.30
N PHE A 118 -19.10 1.45 0.06
CA PHE A 118 -19.39 2.38 -1.03
C PHE A 118 -20.86 2.34 -1.44
N ALA A 119 -21.42 1.14 -1.53
CA ALA A 119 -22.83 0.92 -1.76
C ALA A 119 -23.32 -0.33 -1.05
N ARG A 120 -24.41 -0.20 -0.29
CA ARG A 120 -25.15 -1.38 0.16
C ARG A 120 -25.82 -2.10 -1.02
N ASN A 121 -26.00 -3.41 -0.94
CA ASN A 121 -26.74 -4.18 -1.96
C ASN A 121 -28.12 -3.54 -2.24
N GLN A 122 -28.84 -3.20 -1.17
CA GLN A 122 -30.13 -2.50 -1.26
C GLN A 122 -30.06 -1.18 -2.04
N LYS A 123 -28.95 -0.44 -1.95
CA LYS A 123 -28.75 0.82 -2.66
C LYS A 123 -28.50 0.58 -4.15
N LEU A 124 -27.76 -0.47 -4.51
CA LEU A 124 -27.54 -0.89 -5.90
C LEU A 124 -28.86 -1.33 -6.54
N LEU A 125 -29.67 -2.09 -5.80
CA LEU A 125 -30.94 -2.65 -6.26
C LEU A 125 -32.15 -1.71 -6.16
N ALA A 126 -32.00 -0.54 -5.54
CA ALA A 126 -33.10 0.37 -5.24
C ALA A 126 -33.95 0.75 -6.47
N ILE A 127 -33.30 0.97 -7.62
CA ILE A 127 -33.99 1.35 -8.87
C ILE A 127 -34.88 0.23 -9.42
N PHE A 128 -34.50 -1.02 -9.16
CA PHE A 128 -35.27 -2.20 -9.53
C PHE A 128 -36.39 -2.49 -8.54
N LYS A 129 -36.42 -1.81 -7.38
CA LYS A 129 -37.38 -1.96 -6.28
C LYS A 129 -37.26 -3.31 -5.57
N THR A 130 -36.03 -3.80 -5.42
CA THR A 130 -35.74 -5.00 -4.62
C THR A 130 -35.25 -4.56 -3.25
N GLU A 131 -35.81 -5.16 -2.22
CA GLU A 131 -35.47 -4.89 -0.81
C GLU A 131 -34.71 -6.06 -0.17
N ARG A 132 -34.52 -7.15 -0.91
CA ARG A 132 -33.72 -8.28 -0.48
C ARG A 132 -32.29 -8.07 -0.91
N ASP A 133 -31.40 -8.57 -0.06
CA ASP A 133 -30.05 -8.87 -0.50
C ASP A 133 -30.08 -10.01 -1.52
N LEU A 134 -29.36 -9.86 -2.62
CA LEU A 134 -29.26 -10.85 -3.68
C LEU A 134 -27.80 -11.22 -3.99
N GLY A 135 -26.87 -10.88 -3.10
CA GLY A 135 -25.45 -11.00 -3.35
C GLY A 135 -25.00 -10.06 -4.47
N LEU A 136 -23.71 -10.08 -4.78
CA LEU A 136 -23.14 -9.32 -5.87
C LEU A 136 -22.01 -10.13 -6.49
N ASP A 137 -22.26 -10.59 -7.71
CA ASP A 137 -21.47 -11.59 -8.45
C ASP A 137 -20.48 -10.96 -9.44
N ALA A 138 -20.66 -9.67 -9.72
CA ALA A 138 -19.75 -8.91 -10.55
C ALA A 138 -20.01 -7.40 -10.37
N ALA A 139 -18.99 -6.55 -10.41
CA ALA A 139 -19.18 -5.10 -10.42
C ALA A 139 -18.20 -4.38 -11.34
N ASP A 140 -18.68 -3.26 -11.87
CA ASP A 140 -17.89 -2.28 -12.55
C ASP A 140 -18.33 -0.84 -12.23
N VAL A 141 -17.52 -0.11 -11.46
CA VAL A 141 -17.75 1.27 -11.07
C VAL A 141 -17.34 2.21 -12.21
N ILE A 142 -18.31 2.60 -13.02
CA ILE A 142 -18.13 3.46 -14.20
C ILE A 142 -17.90 4.92 -13.82
N ASP A 143 -18.74 5.44 -12.91
CA ASP A 143 -18.69 6.84 -12.52
C ASP A 143 -19.11 7.04 -11.06
N VAL A 144 -18.11 7.21 -10.20
CA VAL A 144 -18.33 7.43 -8.76
C VAL A 144 -19.17 8.69 -8.49
N GLU A 145 -18.93 9.78 -9.23
CA GLU A 145 -19.64 11.06 -9.00
C GLU A 145 -21.13 10.96 -9.37
N ARG A 146 -21.45 10.17 -10.40
CA ARG A 146 -22.83 9.91 -10.82
C ARG A 146 -23.46 8.74 -10.08
N PHE A 147 -22.68 8.03 -9.26
CA PHE A 147 -23.06 6.74 -8.69
C PHE A 147 -23.55 5.77 -9.77
N LEU A 148 -22.81 5.68 -10.89
CA LEU A 148 -23.09 4.75 -11.98
C LEU A 148 -22.21 3.51 -11.81
N VAL A 149 -22.85 2.41 -11.43
CA VAL A 149 -22.23 1.10 -11.24
C VAL A 149 -22.97 0.12 -12.15
N ALA A 150 -22.24 -0.61 -12.98
CA ALA A 150 -22.75 -1.82 -13.60
C ALA A 150 -22.45 -3.01 -12.68
N PHE A 151 -23.34 -3.99 -12.58
CA PHE A 151 -23.17 -5.12 -11.67
C PHE A 151 -24.02 -6.33 -12.09
N SER A 152 -23.72 -7.50 -11.54
CA SER A 152 -24.55 -8.71 -11.54
C SER A 152 -24.92 -9.08 -10.11
N THR A 153 -25.88 -9.98 -9.95
CA THR A 153 -26.30 -10.54 -8.66
C THR A 153 -26.21 -12.05 -8.69
N GLU A 154 -25.82 -12.66 -7.57
CA GLU A 154 -25.74 -14.11 -7.38
C GLU A 154 -27.15 -14.75 -7.49
N LEU A 155 -28.17 -14.05 -6.97
CA LEU A 155 -29.53 -14.57 -6.91
C LEU A 155 -30.51 -13.87 -7.86
N ASP A 156 -31.41 -14.67 -8.43
CA ASP A 156 -32.57 -14.18 -9.18
C ASP A 156 -33.43 -13.19 -8.37
N ASP A 157 -33.92 -12.15 -9.05
CA ASP A 157 -34.96 -11.31 -8.47
C ASP A 157 -36.25 -12.14 -8.27
N PRO A 158 -36.82 -12.21 -7.04
CA PRO A 158 -38.01 -13.01 -6.77
C PRO A 158 -39.27 -12.60 -7.57
N GLN A 159 -39.27 -11.41 -8.17
CA GLN A 159 -40.36 -10.89 -8.98
C GLN A 159 -40.10 -11.07 -10.49
N GLY A 160 -38.99 -11.70 -10.86
CA GLY A 160 -38.59 -12.00 -12.23
C GLY A 160 -38.23 -10.76 -13.06
N ARG A 161 -37.85 -9.66 -12.41
CA ARG A 161 -37.47 -8.40 -13.09
C ARG A 161 -36.14 -8.53 -13.80
N PHE A 162 -35.23 -9.31 -13.26
CA PHE A 162 -33.95 -9.74 -13.81
C PHE A 162 -33.62 -11.13 -13.24
N THR A 163 -32.62 -11.79 -13.79
CA THR A 163 -32.09 -13.08 -13.30
C THR A 163 -30.63 -12.91 -12.85
N SER A 164 -30.09 -13.88 -12.12
CA SER A 164 -28.63 -13.95 -11.92
C SER A 164 -27.92 -14.00 -13.27
N GLY A 165 -26.76 -13.36 -13.37
CA GLY A 165 -26.06 -13.17 -14.64
C GLY A 165 -26.63 -12.12 -15.60
N ASP A 166 -27.75 -11.45 -15.31
CA ASP A 166 -28.15 -10.26 -16.08
C ASP A 166 -27.23 -9.08 -15.71
N LEU A 167 -26.67 -8.37 -16.70
CA LEU A 167 -25.94 -7.11 -16.45
C LEU A 167 -26.93 -6.01 -16.08
N LEU A 168 -26.84 -5.56 -14.83
CA LEU A 168 -27.61 -4.47 -14.25
C LEU A 168 -26.77 -3.19 -14.21
N ALA A 169 -27.43 -2.03 -14.17
CA ALA A 169 -26.77 -0.80 -13.77
C ALA A 169 -27.66 0.08 -12.91
N THR A 170 -27.07 0.88 -12.03
CA THR A 170 -27.78 1.76 -11.09
C THR A 170 -28.64 2.84 -11.75
N ASN A 171 -28.50 3.05 -13.06
CA ASN A 171 -29.40 3.89 -13.86
C ASN A 171 -30.66 3.15 -14.36
N GLY A 172 -30.82 1.87 -14.04
CA GLY A 172 -31.98 1.03 -14.36
C GLY A 172 -31.81 0.20 -15.64
N ALA A 173 -30.62 0.18 -16.26
CA ALA A 173 -30.35 -0.73 -17.37
C ALA A 173 -30.41 -2.19 -16.90
N VAL A 174 -30.95 -3.05 -17.75
CA VAL A 174 -30.95 -4.51 -17.58
C VAL A 174 -30.68 -5.14 -18.94
N ILE A 175 -29.52 -5.79 -19.07
CA ILE A 175 -29.08 -6.48 -20.28
C ILE A 175 -28.97 -7.95 -19.95
N PRO A 176 -29.86 -8.81 -20.49
CA PRO A 176 -29.85 -10.21 -20.09
C PRO A 176 -28.57 -10.95 -20.46
N ASN A 177 -28.19 -11.96 -19.67
CA ASN A 177 -27.02 -12.82 -19.95
C ASN A 177 -27.02 -13.36 -21.39
N LEU A 178 -28.19 -13.78 -21.87
CA LEU A 178 -28.41 -14.22 -23.26
C LEU A 178 -27.93 -13.21 -24.32
N ALA A 179 -28.04 -11.91 -24.06
CA ALA A 179 -27.59 -10.89 -25.00
C ALA A 179 -26.06 -10.75 -25.01
N LEU A 180 -25.38 -10.94 -23.88
CA LEU A 180 -23.92 -10.96 -23.77
C LEU A 180 -23.33 -12.17 -24.52
N LEU A 181 -24.02 -13.30 -24.43
CA LEU A 181 -23.64 -14.56 -25.09
C LEU A 181 -24.06 -14.65 -26.57
N ALA A 182 -24.75 -13.63 -27.12
CA ALA A 182 -25.37 -13.68 -28.44
C ALA A 182 -24.40 -14.05 -29.58
N ASN A 183 -23.17 -13.50 -29.55
CA ASN A 183 -22.19 -13.76 -30.60
C ASN A 183 -21.46 -15.11 -30.47
N PHE A 184 -21.59 -15.81 -29.33
CA PHE A 184 -20.94 -17.12 -29.12
C PHE A 184 -21.73 -18.27 -29.77
N ASN A 185 -22.96 -18.02 -30.21
CA ASN A 185 -23.82 -19.00 -30.89
C ASN A 185 -24.05 -20.30 -30.11
N ILE A 186 -24.10 -20.23 -28.77
CA ILE A 186 -24.37 -21.38 -27.91
C ILE A 186 -25.88 -21.64 -27.78
N PRO A 187 -26.32 -22.91 -27.62
CA PRO A 187 -27.73 -23.23 -27.37
C PRO A 187 -28.14 -22.62 -26.03
N ARG A 188 -29.05 -21.63 -26.07
CA ARG A 188 -29.57 -20.82 -24.94
C ARG A 188 -29.27 -21.42 -23.55
N ALA A 189 -28.34 -20.80 -22.85
CA ALA A 189 -28.10 -21.02 -21.43
C ALA A 189 -28.08 -19.66 -20.73
N ASP A 190 -28.60 -19.65 -19.52
CA ASP A 190 -28.19 -18.70 -18.49
C ASP A 190 -26.99 -19.35 -17.80
N LEU A 191 -25.86 -18.65 -17.74
CA LEU A 191 -24.57 -19.21 -17.30
C LEU A 191 -24.00 -18.47 -16.08
N GLY A 192 -24.80 -17.68 -15.36
CA GLY A 192 -24.28 -16.81 -14.31
C GLY A 192 -23.33 -15.72 -14.86
N MET A 193 -22.70 -14.96 -13.96
CA MET A 193 -21.73 -13.92 -14.33
C MET A 193 -20.88 -13.49 -13.15
N ASP A 194 -19.61 -13.84 -13.24
CA ASP A 194 -18.68 -13.69 -12.12
C ASP A 194 -17.74 -12.49 -12.33
N ALA A 195 -17.75 -11.89 -13.52
CA ALA A 195 -17.00 -10.66 -13.77
C ALA A 195 -17.65 -9.81 -14.84
N ILE A 196 -17.52 -8.48 -14.69
CA ILE A 196 -17.83 -7.51 -15.73
C ILE A 196 -16.86 -6.36 -15.71
N HIS A 197 -16.48 -5.89 -16.90
CA HIS A 197 -15.67 -4.71 -17.05
C HIS A 197 -15.89 -4.04 -18.41
N PHE A 198 -16.32 -2.79 -18.40
CA PHE A 198 -16.49 -1.99 -19.62
C PHE A 198 -15.15 -1.46 -20.14
N ILE A 199 -14.92 -1.66 -21.45
CA ILE A 199 -13.78 -1.12 -22.19
C ILE A 199 -14.22 0.03 -23.08
N GLY A 200 -13.43 1.10 -23.10
CA GLY A 200 -13.60 2.25 -23.98
C GLY A 200 -13.75 3.57 -23.23
N ASP A 201 -14.10 4.61 -23.97
CA ASP A 201 -14.27 5.96 -23.42
C ASP A 201 -15.44 6.00 -22.42
N LYS A 202 -15.17 6.52 -21.21
CA LYS A 202 -16.17 6.65 -20.12
C LYS A 202 -17.43 7.37 -20.57
N GLY A 203 -17.31 8.43 -21.37
CA GLY A 203 -18.46 9.18 -21.89
C GLY A 203 -19.34 8.33 -22.81
N LYS A 204 -18.74 7.50 -23.65
CA LYS A 204 -19.47 6.56 -24.52
C LYS A 204 -20.10 5.39 -23.76
N ILE A 205 -19.43 4.88 -22.73
CA ILE A 205 -19.98 3.85 -21.83
C ILE A 205 -21.25 4.38 -21.15
N ILE A 206 -21.17 5.58 -20.57
CA ILE A 206 -22.32 6.24 -19.94
C ILE A 206 -23.47 6.40 -20.95
N ALA A 207 -23.19 6.91 -22.15
CA ALA A 207 -24.21 7.08 -23.19
C ALA A 207 -24.86 5.76 -23.62
N PHE A 208 -24.07 4.68 -23.70
CA PHE A 208 -24.59 3.34 -23.97
C PHE A 208 -25.49 2.83 -22.85
N LEU A 209 -25.09 2.98 -21.59
CA LEU A 209 -25.89 2.54 -20.44
C LEU A 209 -27.20 3.35 -20.32
N GLU A 210 -27.17 4.65 -20.64
CA GLU A 210 -28.39 5.48 -20.74
C GLU A 210 -29.33 4.95 -21.84
N TYR A 211 -28.78 4.61 -23.02
CA TYR A 211 -29.55 3.98 -24.10
C TYR A 211 -30.12 2.62 -23.68
N ALA A 212 -29.34 1.79 -22.98
CA ALA A 212 -29.79 0.48 -22.52
C ALA A 212 -30.93 0.57 -21.51
N ALA A 213 -30.86 1.53 -20.58
CA ALA A 213 -31.94 1.83 -19.64
C ALA A 213 -33.23 2.29 -20.34
N GLU A 214 -33.12 3.11 -21.40
CA GLU A 214 -34.28 3.55 -22.20
C GLU A 214 -35.01 2.38 -22.88
N LYS A 215 -34.27 1.39 -23.36
CA LYS A 215 -34.85 0.22 -24.07
C LYS A 215 -35.44 -0.82 -23.11
N GLY A 216 -34.84 -0.99 -21.94
CA GLY A 216 -35.26 -1.95 -20.94
C GLY A 216 -35.01 -3.41 -21.32
N ARG A 217 -35.25 -4.31 -20.35
CA ARG A 217 -34.90 -5.73 -20.43
C ARG A 217 -35.52 -6.47 -21.62
N ASP A 218 -36.81 -6.27 -21.85
CA ASP A 218 -37.56 -7.03 -22.87
C ASP A 218 -36.99 -6.81 -24.28
N PHE A 219 -36.54 -5.58 -24.58
CA PHE A 219 -35.92 -5.27 -25.86
C PHE A 219 -34.65 -6.11 -26.08
N TRP A 220 -33.77 -6.17 -25.09
CA TRP A 220 -32.51 -6.91 -25.18
C TRP A 220 -32.75 -8.43 -25.21
N ARG A 221 -33.73 -8.93 -24.46
CA ARG A 221 -34.12 -10.34 -24.49
C ARG A 221 -34.70 -10.78 -25.84
N GLU A 222 -35.53 -9.94 -26.45
CA GLU A 222 -36.16 -10.23 -27.75
C GLU A 222 -35.20 -10.01 -28.94
N ASN A 223 -34.16 -9.19 -28.74
CA ASN A 223 -33.21 -8.81 -29.78
C ASN A 223 -31.75 -8.98 -29.30
N PRO A 224 -31.31 -10.19 -28.90
CA PRO A 224 -29.99 -10.39 -28.28
C PRO A 224 -28.83 -9.92 -29.19
N ASP A 225 -28.93 -10.14 -30.50
CA ASP A 225 -27.93 -9.71 -31.50
C ASP A 225 -27.75 -8.19 -31.60
N ARG A 226 -28.65 -7.39 -30.99
CA ARG A 226 -28.49 -5.94 -30.94
C ARG A 226 -27.36 -5.51 -30.02
N LEU A 227 -27.07 -6.25 -28.95
CA LEU A 227 -26.06 -5.83 -27.99
C LEU A 227 -24.67 -5.70 -28.64
N PRO A 228 -24.14 -6.72 -29.34
CA PRO A 228 -22.85 -6.57 -30.01
C PRO A 228 -22.81 -5.46 -31.06
N ALA A 229 -23.91 -5.23 -31.78
CA ALA A 229 -24.02 -4.15 -32.75
C ALA A 229 -23.93 -2.78 -32.06
N MET A 230 -24.58 -2.59 -30.92
CA MET A 230 -24.52 -1.34 -30.16
C MET A 230 -23.16 -1.12 -29.51
N LEU A 231 -22.55 -2.15 -28.92
CA LEU A 231 -21.18 -2.03 -28.38
C LEU A 231 -20.20 -1.58 -29.48
N LYS A 232 -20.35 -2.12 -30.69
CA LYS A 232 -19.57 -1.68 -31.86
C LYS A 232 -19.88 -0.24 -32.29
N GLU A 233 -21.15 0.18 -32.26
CA GLU A 233 -21.57 1.54 -32.62
C GLU A 233 -21.03 2.60 -31.65
N TYR A 234 -21.10 2.32 -30.35
CA TYR A 234 -20.52 3.16 -29.31
C TYR A 234 -19.00 3.03 -29.20
N ASP A 235 -18.39 2.09 -29.93
CA ASP A 235 -16.96 1.82 -29.87
C ASP A 235 -16.46 1.53 -28.45
N ILE A 236 -17.18 0.64 -27.77
CA ILE A 236 -16.90 0.13 -26.43
C ILE A 236 -16.92 -1.41 -26.48
N ASP A 237 -16.57 -2.07 -25.39
CA ASP A 237 -16.79 -3.51 -25.20
C ASP A 237 -17.22 -3.77 -23.76
N VAL A 238 -17.74 -4.96 -23.51
CA VAL A 238 -17.95 -5.52 -22.17
C VAL A 238 -17.14 -6.79 -22.10
N TRP A 239 -16.12 -6.78 -21.25
CA TRP A 239 -15.41 -7.98 -20.86
C TRP A 239 -16.14 -8.63 -19.70
N PHE A 240 -16.30 -9.95 -19.71
CA PHE A 240 -17.04 -10.68 -18.68
C PHE A 240 -16.57 -12.13 -18.56
N SER A 241 -16.77 -12.76 -17.41
CA SER A 241 -16.70 -14.22 -17.20
C SER A 241 -18.10 -14.76 -16.86
N THR A 242 -18.21 -16.07 -16.71
CA THR A 242 -19.49 -16.76 -16.45
C THR A 242 -19.24 -17.91 -15.48
N GLU A 243 -20.14 -18.12 -14.52
CA GLU A 243 -20.17 -19.27 -13.60
C GLU A 243 -20.11 -20.65 -14.29
N GLY A 244 -20.59 -20.72 -15.54
CA GLY A 244 -20.72 -21.97 -16.29
C GLY A 244 -19.85 -22.10 -17.53
N THR A 245 -19.12 -23.21 -17.64
CA THR A 245 -18.47 -23.66 -18.88
C THR A 245 -19.49 -23.98 -20.01
N ALA A 246 -19.26 -23.46 -21.22
CA ALA A 246 -20.20 -23.61 -22.35
C ALA A 246 -19.53 -24.08 -23.65
N PRO A 247 -20.26 -24.74 -24.58
CA PRO A 247 -21.66 -25.15 -24.45
C PRO A 247 -21.86 -26.39 -23.57
N THR A 248 -20.84 -27.24 -23.42
CA THR A 248 -20.81 -28.35 -22.44
C THR A 248 -19.38 -28.54 -21.95
N PRO A 249 -19.17 -29.04 -20.72
CA PRO A 249 -17.82 -29.30 -20.18
C PRO A 249 -16.95 -30.21 -21.06
N GLU A 250 -17.55 -31.18 -21.77
CA GLU A 250 -16.79 -32.13 -22.61
C GLU A 250 -16.42 -31.60 -24.00
N ALA A 251 -16.98 -30.46 -24.41
CA ALA A 251 -16.79 -29.86 -25.72
C ALA A 251 -16.94 -28.33 -25.62
N SER A 252 -16.21 -27.73 -24.68
CA SER A 252 -16.29 -26.31 -24.38
C SER A 252 -15.77 -25.45 -25.54
N LEU A 253 -16.48 -24.35 -25.77
CA LEU A 253 -16.05 -23.23 -26.59
C LEU A 253 -15.25 -22.23 -25.73
N PHE A 254 -15.64 -22.08 -24.47
CA PHE A 254 -14.95 -21.32 -23.44
C PHE A 254 -15.23 -21.96 -22.07
N LEU A 255 -14.33 -21.67 -21.13
CA LEU A 255 -14.37 -22.08 -19.73
C LEU A 255 -14.96 -20.96 -18.85
N ASP A 256 -15.41 -21.30 -17.65
CA ASP A 256 -15.84 -20.30 -16.67
C ASP A 256 -14.68 -19.37 -16.26
N GLY A 257 -13.47 -19.92 -16.17
CA GLY A 257 -12.25 -19.14 -15.98
C GLY A 257 -11.77 -18.29 -17.18
N ASP A 258 -12.48 -18.27 -18.31
CA ASP A 258 -12.10 -17.46 -19.48
C ASP A 258 -12.71 -16.04 -19.39
N LEU A 259 -11.93 -15.02 -19.76
CA LEU A 259 -12.47 -13.66 -19.92
C LEU A 259 -12.95 -13.46 -21.36
N LEU A 260 -14.21 -13.07 -21.54
CA LEU A 260 -14.94 -13.05 -22.80
C LEU A 260 -15.24 -11.62 -23.27
N SER A 261 -15.40 -11.41 -24.58
CA SER A 261 -15.83 -10.14 -25.17
C SER A 261 -17.25 -10.25 -25.73
N ALA A 262 -18.17 -9.47 -25.17
CA ALA A 262 -19.57 -9.41 -25.64
C ALA A 262 -19.67 -8.79 -27.04
N ARG A 263 -18.83 -7.79 -27.37
CA ARG A 263 -18.81 -7.17 -28.71
C ARG A 263 -18.35 -8.15 -29.77
N MET A 264 -17.32 -8.95 -29.48
CA MET A 264 -16.67 -9.78 -30.49
C MET A 264 -17.16 -11.23 -30.53
N GLY A 265 -17.74 -11.74 -29.44
CA GLY A 265 -18.07 -13.16 -29.30
C GLY A 265 -16.82 -14.03 -29.29
N LYS A 266 -15.80 -13.62 -28.56
CA LYS A 266 -14.50 -14.32 -28.49
C LYS A 266 -13.95 -14.27 -27.07
N ILE A 267 -13.09 -15.23 -26.77
CA ILE A 267 -12.22 -15.20 -25.60
C ILE A 267 -11.23 -14.03 -25.78
N VAL A 268 -11.26 -13.08 -24.85
CA VAL A 268 -10.27 -12.02 -24.71
C VAL A 268 -8.96 -12.64 -24.26
N ILE A 269 -9.02 -13.40 -23.17
CA ILE A 269 -7.89 -14.16 -22.66
C ILE A 269 -8.39 -15.45 -22.04
N ALA A 270 -7.72 -16.55 -22.35
CA ALA A 270 -8.06 -17.86 -21.80
C ALA A 270 -7.56 -17.97 -20.37
N HIS A 271 -8.22 -18.76 -19.54
CA HIS A 271 -7.80 -19.03 -18.17
C HIS A 271 -6.34 -19.50 -18.06
N ALA A 272 -5.94 -20.35 -19.01
CA ALA A 272 -4.56 -20.82 -19.13
C ALA A 272 -3.57 -19.67 -19.34
N ASP A 273 -3.94 -18.61 -20.04
CA ASP A 273 -3.04 -17.51 -20.34
C ASP A 273 -3.07 -16.42 -19.26
N LEU A 274 -4.07 -16.41 -18.37
CA LEU A 274 -4.14 -15.49 -17.23
C LEU A 274 -3.09 -15.82 -16.15
N LEU A 275 -2.85 -17.10 -15.92
CA LEU A 275 -1.97 -17.62 -14.87
C LEU A 275 -0.64 -18.14 -15.42
N PRO A 276 0.49 -17.91 -14.72
CA PRO A 276 1.82 -18.28 -15.19
C PRO A 276 1.92 -19.80 -15.40
N SER A 277 2.79 -20.24 -16.31
CA SER A 277 2.89 -21.66 -16.71
C SER A 277 3.18 -22.67 -15.59
N SER A 278 3.60 -22.19 -14.41
CA SER A 278 3.80 -23.02 -13.21
C SER A 278 2.49 -23.46 -12.55
N VAL A 279 1.39 -22.75 -12.78
CA VAL A 279 0.04 -23.06 -12.26
C VAL A 279 -0.66 -23.99 -13.26
N PRO A 280 -1.38 -25.06 -12.85
CA PRO A 280 -2.03 -25.98 -13.77
C PRO A 280 -3.34 -25.45 -14.39
N ALA A 281 -3.43 -24.14 -14.66
CA ALA A 281 -4.64 -23.46 -15.14
C ALA A 281 -4.97 -23.79 -16.61
N GLY A 282 -6.22 -24.18 -16.86
CA GLY A 282 -6.79 -24.54 -18.15
C GLY A 282 -6.98 -26.05 -18.34
N ILE A 283 -8.23 -26.47 -18.55
CA ILE A 283 -8.57 -27.82 -19.01
C ILE A 283 -8.77 -27.84 -20.54
N PRO A 284 -8.46 -28.96 -21.22
CA PRO A 284 -7.88 -30.20 -20.70
C PRO A 284 -6.34 -30.21 -20.61
N ASP A 285 -5.68 -29.14 -21.07
CA ASP A 285 -4.24 -29.19 -21.39
C ASP A 285 -3.31 -29.05 -20.17
N ARG A 286 -3.68 -28.24 -19.16
CA ARG A 286 -2.87 -27.95 -17.97
C ARG A 286 -3.41 -28.56 -16.69
N GLY A 287 -4.72 -28.77 -16.59
CA GLY A 287 -5.34 -29.76 -15.70
C GLY A 287 -6.40 -29.26 -14.72
N VAL A 288 -6.51 -27.95 -14.47
CA VAL A 288 -7.48 -27.37 -13.53
C VAL A 288 -8.10 -26.13 -14.15
N ASP A 289 -9.41 -25.99 -14.05
CA ASP A 289 -10.12 -24.73 -14.29
C ASP A 289 -10.31 -24.08 -12.91
N PHE A 290 -9.69 -22.93 -12.67
CA PHE A 290 -9.80 -22.27 -11.37
C PHE A 290 -11.01 -21.31 -11.30
N GLY A 291 -11.79 -21.17 -12.38
CA GLY A 291 -12.85 -20.17 -12.44
C GLY A 291 -12.32 -18.73 -12.47
N LEU A 292 -13.22 -17.77 -12.49
CA LEU A 292 -12.92 -16.34 -12.42
C LEU A 292 -14.02 -15.60 -11.67
N ASP A 293 -13.82 -15.31 -10.40
CA ASP A 293 -14.85 -14.70 -9.52
C ASP A 293 -14.83 -13.18 -9.55
N ALA A 294 -13.77 -12.64 -10.14
CA ALA A 294 -13.65 -11.22 -10.32
C ALA A 294 -12.64 -10.95 -11.43
N ALA A 295 -12.92 -9.96 -12.28
CA ALA A 295 -11.93 -9.47 -13.23
C ALA A 295 -12.16 -8.00 -13.56
N THR A 296 -11.07 -7.23 -13.56
CA THR A 296 -11.05 -5.83 -13.99
C THR A 296 -9.77 -5.52 -14.75
N ALA A 297 -9.75 -4.40 -15.48
CA ALA A 297 -8.58 -3.94 -16.20
C ALA A 297 -8.58 -2.42 -16.30
N ASP A 298 -7.66 -1.86 -17.08
CA ASP A 298 -7.84 -0.48 -17.53
C ASP A 298 -8.99 -0.36 -18.54
N ARG A 299 -9.45 0.86 -18.79
CA ARG A 299 -10.51 1.11 -19.78
C ARG A 299 -10.00 1.05 -21.23
N SER A 300 -8.69 0.90 -21.46
CA SER A 300 -8.14 0.82 -22.81
C SER A 300 -8.28 -0.58 -23.42
N GLY A 301 -8.55 -1.59 -22.57
CA GLY A 301 -8.60 -2.98 -22.98
C GLY A 301 -7.20 -3.59 -23.10
N ASN A 302 -6.25 -3.09 -22.31
CA ASN A 302 -4.93 -3.70 -22.23
C ASN A 302 -5.01 -4.98 -21.38
N ARG A 303 -4.74 -6.11 -22.02
CA ARG A 303 -4.76 -7.44 -21.38
C ARG A 303 -3.66 -7.61 -20.34
N GLU A 304 -2.55 -6.91 -20.53
CA GLU A 304 -1.42 -6.95 -19.60
C GLU A 304 -1.70 -6.19 -18.29
N LEU A 305 -2.86 -5.53 -18.18
CA LEU A 305 -3.30 -4.79 -17.00
C LEU A 305 -4.51 -5.42 -16.33
N ILE A 306 -4.80 -6.69 -16.63
CA ILE A 306 -5.92 -7.42 -16.02
C ILE A 306 -5.54 -7.78 -14.57
N HIS A 307 -6.45 -7.44 -13.66
CA HIS A 307 -6.50 -7.92 -12.29
C HIS A 307 -7.69 -8.86 -12.15
N PHE A 308 -7.54 -9.93 -11.39
CA PHE A 308 -8.59 -10.94 -11.27
C PHE A 308 -8.51 -11.73 -9.96
N SER A 309 -9.59 -12.41 -9.61
CA SER A 309 -9.63 -13.46 -8.59
C SER A 309 -10.15 -14.76 -9.21
N THR A 310 -10.06 -15.87 -8.48
CA THR A 310 -10.43 -17.22 -8.95
C THR A 310 -11.33 -17.92 -7.95
N GLU A 311 -12.29 -18.72 -8.39
CA GLU A 311 -13.20 -19.53 -7.54
C GLU A 311 -12.53 -20.46 -6.54
N ILE A 312 -11.32 -20.93 -6.85
CA ILE A 312 -10.64 -21.89 -5.99
C ILE A 312 -9.17 -21.56 -5.78
N LEU A 313 -8.73 -21.83 -4.56
CA LEU A 313 -7.34 -21.63 -4.14
C LEU A 313 -6.34 -22.57 -4.85
N TYR A 314 -5.06 -22.18 -4.82
CA TYR A 314 -3.93 -22.98 -5.26
C TYR A 314 -2.77 -22.93 -4.26
N GLU A 315 -2.41 -24.08 -3.68
CA GLU A 315 -1.32 -24.18 -2.69
C GLU A 315 0.10 -24.30 -3.31
N GLY A 316 0.26 -24.07 -4.61
CA GLY A 316 1.53 -24.20 -5.32
C GLY A 316 2.40 -22.95 -5.32
N ARG A 317 3.17 -22.72 -6.40
CA ARG A 317 3.99 -21.50 -6.57
C ARG A 317 3.71 -20.82 -7.93
N PRO A 318 3.22 -19.57 -7.95
CA PRO A 318 2.73 -18.81 -6.78
C PRO A 318 1.53 -19.51 -6.11
N SER A 319 1.34 -19.29 -4.81
CA SER A 319 0.14 -19.71 -4.08
C SER A 319 -0.85 -18.55 -4.05
N PHE A 320 -2.15 -18.85 -4.05
CA PHE A 320 -3.22 -17.86 -3.93
C PHE A 320 -4.48 -18.52 -3.36
N THR A 321 -5.36 -17.72 -2.75
CA THR A 321 -6.72 -18.10 -2.35
C THR A 321 -7.76 -17.59 -3.33
N ASP A 322 -9.02 -17.94 -3.09
CA ASP A 322 -10.18 -17.53 -3.88
C ASP A 322 -10.57 -16.05 -3.72
N GLY A 323 -10.10 -15.40 -2.66
CA GLY A 323 -10.30 -13.97 -2.43
C GLY A 323 -9.12 -13.06 -2.80
N ASP A 324 -8.03 -13.61 -3.32
CA ASP A 324 -6.79 -12.90 -3.62
C ASP A 324 -6.86 -12.18 -4.97
N VAL A 325 -6.41 -10.92 -5.02
CA VAL A 325 -6.30 -10.21 -6.32
C VAL A 325 -4.98 -10.56 -6.96
N LEU A 326 -5.05 -11.17 -8.13
CA LEU A 326 -3.93 -11.58 -8.98
C LEU A 326 -3.76 -10.60 -10.14
N PHE A 327 -2.56 -10.57 -10.71
CA PHE A 327 -2.26 -9.79 -11.92
C PHE A 327 -1.83 -10.70 -13.06
N PHE A 328 -2.21 -10.31 -14.28
CA PHE A 328 -1.87 -11.02 -15.51
C PHE A 328 -0.39 -11.45 -15.56
N ASP A 329 -0.15 -12.75 -15.80
CA ASP A 329 1.17 -13.42 -15.91
C ASP A 329 2.08 -13.29 -14.67
N ASN A 330 1.70 -12.48 -13.69
CA ASN A 330 2.54 -12.04 -12.58
C ASN A 330 1.76 -11.97 -11.27
N GLY A 331 1.52 -13.14 -10.68
CA GLY A 331 1.35 -13.36 -9.24
C GLY A 331 0.30 -12.54 -8.47
N LEU A 332 0.35 -12.72 -7.15
CA LEU A 332 -0.50 -12.10 -6.13
C LEU A 332 -0.20 -10.60 -6.00
N VAL A 333 -1.21 -9.75 -6.15
CA VAL A 333 -1.13 -8.28 -5.96
C VAL A 333 -1.45 -7.91 -4.51
N CYS A 334 -2.57 -8.41 -4.00
CA CYS A 334 -2.96 -8.27 -2.61
C CYS A 334 -3.74 -9.49 -2.16
N THR A 335 -3.51 -9.89 -0.91
CA THR A 335 -4.29 -10.99 -0.34
C THR A 335 -5.72 -10.56 -0.05
N ASN A 336 -6.65 -11.52 0.06
CA ASN A 336 -7.98 -11.24 0.58
C ASN A 336 -7.90 -10.56 1.95
N GLU A 337 -7.02 -11.05 2.82
CA GLU A 337 -6.74 -10.46 4.13
C GLU A 337 -6.37 -8.98 3.98
N ASP A 338 -5.45 -8.62 3.09
CA ASP A 338 -5.04 -7.22 2.89
C ASP A 338 -6.21 -6.32 2.45
N LEU A 339 -7.15 -6.84 1.65
CA LEU A 339 -8.35 -6.11 1.23
C LEU A 339 -9.32 -5.86 2.40
N VAL A 340 -9.55 -6.88 3.23
CA VAL A 340 -10.60 -6.83 4.27
C VAL A 340 -10.09 -6.45 5.66
N ARG A 341 -8.78 -6.54 5.92
CA ARG A 341 -8.16 -6.35 7.25
C ARG A 341 -8.61 -5.07 7.93
N CYS A 342 -8.81 -4.02 7.16
CA CYS A 342 -9.16 -2.71 7.70
C CYS A 342 -10.64 -2.59 8.15
N PHE A 343 -11.48 -3.55 7.77
CA PHE A 343 -12.80 -3.76 8.37
C PHE A 343 -12.76 -4.65 9.62
N GLU A 344 -11.60 -5.22 9.96
CA GLU A 344 -11.38 -6.12 11.10
C GLU A 344 -12.43 -7.27 11.18
N PRO A 345 -12.57 -8.09 10.12
CA PRO A 345 -13.38 -9.30 10.18
C PRO A 345 -12.80 -10.32 11.18
N ASN A 346 -13.60 -11.33 11.55
CA ASN A 346 -13.11 -12.46 12.36
C ASN A 346 -12.46 -13.57 11.53
N ALA A 347 -12.39 -13.41 10.21
CA ALA A 347 -11.83 -14.36 9.26
C ALA A 347 -10.93 -13.59 8.29
N ASP A 348 -9.84 -14.22 7.87
CA ASP A 348 -8.83 -13.64 6.99
C ASP A 348 -9.10 -13.95 5.50
N GLU A 349 -9.97 -14.94 5.24
CA GLU A 349 -10.38 -15.43 3.93
C GLU A 349 -11.92 -15.36 3.86
N LEU A 350 -12.44 -14.44 3.05
CA LEU A 350 -13.87 -14.14 2.82
C LEU A 350 -14.24 -14.23 1.33
N GLY A 351 -13.32 -14.68 0.47
CA GLY A 351 -13.52 -14.75 -0.97
C GLY A 351 -13.66 -13.39 -1.66
N LEU A 352 -13.88 -13.38 -2.97
CA LEU A 352 -14.03 -12.15 -3.78
C LEU A 352 -14.95 -12.35 -4.99
N ASP A 353 -16.23 -12.01 -4.85
CA ASP A 353 -17.23 -12.10 -5.93
C ASP A 353 -17.25 -10.91 -6.90
N ALA A 354 -16.54 -9.82 -6.59
CA ALA A 354 -16.57 -8.67 -7.48
C ALA A 354 -15.35 -7.79 -7.33
N LEU A 355 -14.89 -7.26 -8.47
CA LEU A 355 -13.74 -6.38 -8.52
C LEU A 355 -13.89 -5.32 -9.61
N SER A 356 -13.68 -4.07 -9.24
CA SER A 356 -13.64 -2.95 -10.18
C SER A 356 -12.49 -2.00 -9.88
N LEU A 357 -11.77 -1.64 -10.93
CA LEU A 357 -10.77 -0.59 -10.92
C LEU A 357 -11.36 0.74 -11.39
N ALA A 358 -11.64 1.67 -10.47
CA ALA A 358 -12.33 2.90 -10.86
C ALA A 358 -11.41 3.91 -11.60
N VAL A 359 -10.15 4.05 -11.19
CA VAL A 359 -9.22 5.05 -11.73
C VAL A 359 -7.78 4.62 -11.37
N ARG A 360 -6.86 4.57 -12.35
CA ARG A 360 -5.44 4.78 -12.05
C ARG A 360 -5.31 6.19 -11.53
N VAL A 361 -5.21 6.32 -10.20
CA VAL A 361 -4.97 7.60 -9.55
C VAL A 361 -3.76 8.22 -10.22
N GLU A 362 -3.87 9.49 -10.58
CA GLU A 362 -2.73 10.31 -10.98
C GLU A 362 -1.66 10.13 -9.90
N LEU A 363 -0.61 9.37 -10.21
CA LEU A 363 0.43 9.02 -9.26
C LEU A 363 0.99 10.34 -8.72
N LYS A 364 0.74 10.60 -7.44
CA LYS A 364 1.24 11.80 -6.80
C LYS A 364 2.73 11.66 -6.55
N PRO A 365 3.47 12.78 -6.51
CA PRO A 365 4.84 12.76 -6.03
C PRO A 365 4.83 12.24 -4.59
N GLN A 366 5.52 11.15 -4.32
CA GLN A 366 5.53 10.54 -2.97
C GLN A 366 6.76 9.66 -2.73
N ILE A 367 7.15 9.52 -1.47
CA ILE A 367 8.07 8.47 -1.00
C ILE A 367 7.31 7.14 -0.86
N THR A 368 7.93 6.03 -1.29
CA THR A 368 7.35 4.68 -1.21
C THR A 368 8.17 3.72 -0.36
N HIS A 369 9.50 3.85 -0.32
CA HIS A 369 10.36 2.95 0.46
C HIS A 369 11.57 3.64 1.06
N PHE A 370 12.06 3.09 2.17
CA PHE A 370 13.35 3.39 2.77
C PHE A 370 14.17 2.09 2.83
N ASN A 371 15.32 2.01 2.14
CA ASN A 371 16.12 0.78 2.07
C ASN A 371 15.25 -0.46 1.75
N GLN A 372 14.42 -0.39 0.70
CA GLN A 372 13.46 -1.43 0.28
C GLN A 372 12.35 -1.78 1.28
N VAL A 373 12.33 -1.20 2.47
CA VAL A 373 11.20 -1.30 3.41
C VAL A 373 10.07 -0.40 2.92
N SER A 374 8.88 -0.94 2.72
CA SER A 374 7.71 -0.13 2.34
C SER A 374 7.38 0.85 3.45
N VAL A 375 6.96 2.06 3.10
CA VAL A 375 6.45 3.05 4.09
C VAL A 375 5.27 2.52 4.91
N SER A 376 4.55 1.50 4.42
CA SER A 376 3.48 0.83 5.17
C SER A 376 3.98 -0.12 6.26
N GLU A 377 5.24 -0.57 6.17
CA GLU A 377 5.89 -1.47 7.13
C GLU A 377 6.68 -0.71 8.19
N ILE A 378 6.64 0.64 8.16
CA ILE A 378 7.29 1.52 9.12
C ILE A 378 6.25 2.01 10.11
N SER A 379 6.47 1.70 11.39
CA SER A 379 5.57 2.09 12.47
C SER A 379 5.62 3.60 12.76
N ALA A 380 4.68 4.09 13.58
CA ALA A 380 4.65 5.49 14.01
C ALA A 380 5.87 5.91 14.86
N SER A 381 6.62 4.95 15.43
CA SER A 381 7.90 5.21 16.10
C SER A 381 9.09 5.19 15.13
N GLY A 382 8.85 5.02 13.83
CA GLY A 382 9.87 5.03 12.79
C GLY A 382 10.71 3.75 12.70
N LEU A 383 10.22 2.66 13.29
CA LEU A 383 10.85 1.34 13.27
C LEU A 383 10.16 0.44 12.24
N ALA A 384 10.97 -0.29 11.46
CA ALA A 384 10.53 -1.19 10.40
C ALA A 384 10.21 -2.61 10.90
N TYR A 385 9.20 -3.23 10.29
CA TYR A 385 8.76 -4.61 10.55
C TYR A 385 8.31 -4.87 12.00
N GLU A 386 7.81 -6.07 12.26
CA GLU A 386 7.40 -6.50 13.61
C GLU A 386 8.58 -6.64 14.59
N ILE A 387 9.80 -6.84 14.07
CA ILE A 387 11.02 -6.94 14.88
C ILE A 387 11.65 -5.57 15.21
N GLU A 388 10.96 -4.47 14.89
CA GLU A 388 11.26 -3.08 15.26
C GLU A 388 12.70 -2.64 14.89
N GLN A 389 13.03 -2.67 13.60
CA GLN A 389 14.36 -2.32 13.11
C GLN A 389 14.51 -0.81 12.83
N PRO A 390 15.55 -0.13 13.35
CA PRO A 390 15.87 1.24 12.97
C PRO A 390 16.64 1.27 11.64
N PHE A 391 16.87 2.48 11.10
CA PHE A 391 17.63 2.71 9.87
C PHE A 391 18.99 3.35 10.17
N GLY A 392 20.01 3.04 9.38
CA GLY A 392 21.36 3.54 9.67
C GLY A 392 22.26 3.68 8.47
N GLN A 393 23.32 4.45 8.67
CA GLN A 393 24.39 4.75 7.73
C GLN A 393 23.92 5.38 6.41
N TRP A 394 23.60 4.56 5.40
CA TRP A 394 23.11 5.00 4.11
C TRP A 394 21.68 4.51 3.94
N ILE A 395 20.78 5.45 3.65
CA ILE A 395 19.36 5.18 3.49
C ILE A 395 18.95 5.58 2.08
N GLN A 396 18.63 4.59 1.25
CA GLN A 396 18.04 4.80 -0.07
C GLN A 396 16.58 5.17 0.10
N ILE A 397 16.19 6.31 -0.45
CA ILE A 397 14.80 6.78 -0.37
C ILE A 397 14.22 6.65 -1.77
N HIS A 398 13.24 5.76 -1.92
CA HIS A 398 12.59 5.48 -3.19
C HIS A 398 11.20 6.12 -3.23
N GLY A 399 10.71 6.35 -4.43
CA GLY A 399 9.41 6.95 -4.59
C GLY A 399 9.06 7.20 -6.05
N TYR A 400 8.02 7.99 -6.24
CA TYR A 400 7.48 8.30 -7.56
C TYR A 400 7.45 9.81 -7.79
N ILE A 401 7.82 10.23 -9.00
CA ILE A 401 7.75 11.63 -9.46
C ILE A 401 7.00 11.66 -10.82
N PRO A 402 5.80 12.25 -10.90
CA PRO A 402 5.02 12.37 -12.14
C PRO A 402 5.61 13.38 -13.13
N ASP A 403 5.14 13.31 -14.38
CA ASP A 403 5.60 14.16 -15.49
C ASP A 403 5.35 15.66 -15.30
N ASP A 404 4.35 16.01 -14.50
CA ASP A 404 3.95 17.39 -14.22
C ASP A 404 4.79 18.07 -13.11
N VAL A 405 5.77 17.36 -12.54
CA VAL A 405 6.75 17.93 -11.60
C VAL A 405 7.97 18.44 -12.36
N ASP A 406 8.38 19.67 -12.03
CA ASP A 406 9.56 20.35 -12.55
C ASP A 406 10.83 19.96 -11.77
N GLU A 407 10.75 20.04 -10.45
CA GLU A 407 11.84 19.77 -9.51
C GLU A 407 11.31 19.07 -8.25
N PHE A 408 12.14 18.27 -7.59
CA PHE A 408 11.80 17.66 -6.31
C PHE A 408 13.01 17.59 -5.38
N ARG A 409 12.76 17.46 -4.08
CA ARG A 409 13.76 17.13 -3.06
C ARG A 409 13.13 16.32 -1.95
N VAL A 410 13.94 15.50 -1.28
CA VAL A 410 13.54 14.90 0.00
C VAL A 410 14.14 15.73 1.11
N VAL A 411 13.33 16.01 2.11
CA VAL A 411 13.70 16.83 3.25
C VAL A 411 13.40 16.09 4.55
N TYR A 412 14.06 16.51 5.62
CA TYR A 412 13.84 15.96 6.95
C TYR A 412 13.94 17.03 8.03
N CYS A 413 13.32 16.75 9.17
CA CYS A 413 13.53 17.52 10.40
C CYS A 413 13.37 16.60 11.62
N ASN A 414 13.91 17.02 12.77
CA ASN A 414 13.80 16.22 14.00
C ASN A 414 12.33 16.12 14.42
N ALA A 415 11.87 14.91 14.75
CA ALA A 415 10.48 14.69 15.14
C ALA A 415 10.08 15.47 16.42
N SER A 416 11.05 15.78 17.30
CA SER A 416 10.79 16.61 18.50
C SER A 416 10.43 18.05 18.18
N ASP A 417 10.82 18.53 16.99
CA ASP A 417 10.66 19.92 16.56
C ASP A 417 9.41 20.09 15.67
N TRP A 418 8.60 19.03 15.51
CA TRP A 418 7.43 19.07 14.66
C TRP A 418 6.27 19.91 15.24
N PRO A 419 5.60 20.77 14.45
CA PRO A 419 5.91 21.11 13.06
C PRO A 419 7.14 22.01 12.92
N CYS A 420 8.09 21.61 12.09
CA CYS A 420 9.36 22.32 11.91
C CYS A 420 9.17 23.61 11.09
N THR A 421 9.97 24.62 11.40
CA THR A 421 10.07 25.87 10.65
C THR A 421 10.94 25.70 9.41
N GLU A 422 10.80 26.56 8.41
CA GLU A 422 11.59 26.47 7.16
C GLU A 422 13.11 26.43 7.40
N SER A 423 13.61 27.06 8.46
CA SER A 423 15.04 27.04 8.82
C SER A 423 15.52 25.76 9.49
N GLU A 424 14.60 24.88 9.86
CA GLU A 424 14.84 23.57 10.50
C GLU A 424 14.63 22.41 9.49
N ILE A 425 14.25 22.72 8.25
CA ILE A 425 14.07 21.76 7.17
C ILE A 425 15.40 21.61 6.43
N ASP A 426 16.00 20.43 6.52
CA ASP A 426 17.23 20.11 5.81
C ASP A 426 16.94 19.28 4.57
N GLY A 427 17.47 19.70 3.42
CA GLY A 427 17.45 18.92 2.18
C GLY A 427 18.47 17.79 2.21
N ILE A 428 18.07 16.59 1.77
CA ILE A 428 18.97 15.45 1.64
C ILE A 428 19.74 15.58 0.33
N GLU A 429 20.94 16.17 0.41
CA GLU A 429 21.79 16.45 -0.75
C GLU A 429 22.54 15.20 -1.26
N VAL A 430 22.57 15.04 -2.59
CA VAL A 430 23.56 14.19 -3.28
C VAL A 430 24.64 15.10 -3.87
N VAL A 431 25.73 15.26 -3.12
CA VAL A 431 26.76 16.27 -3.41
C VAL A 431 27.53 15.94 -4.70
N SER A 432 27.54 16.87 -5.66
CA SER A 432 28.25 16.71 -6.95
C SER A 432 29.74 16.33 -6.81
N ALA A 433 30.42 16.79 -5.75
CA ALA A 433 31.83 16.48 -5.47
C ALA A 433 32.09 14.98 -5.20
N GLN A 434 31.06 14.22 -4.84
CA GLN A 434 31.16 12.78 -4.67
C GLN A 434 31.14 12.02 -6.00
N ASN A 435 30.87 12.70 -7.12
CA ASN A 435 30.97 12.18 -8.48
C ASN A 435 30.14 10.90 -8.67
N TRP A 436 28.87 10.93 -8.28
CA TRP A 436 27.94 9.81 -8.45
C TRP A 436 27.55 9.67 -9.92
N HIS A 437 27.47 8.42 -10.37
CA HIS A 437 27.09 8.05 -11.74
C HIS A 437 26.06 6.93 -11.69
N VAL A 438 25.06 7.03 -12.56
CA VAL A 438 24.12 5.97 -12.86
C VAL A 438 24.61 5.30 -14.15
N ASP A 439 24.85 3.98 -14.10
CA ASP A 439 25.12 3.20 -15.30
C ASP A 439 23.82 3.08 -16.08
N THR A 440 23.89 3.41 -17.36
CA THR A 440 22.73 3.34 -18.25
C THR A 440 22.97 2.40 -19.42
N ASP A 441 24.06 1.61 -19.40
CA ASP A 441 24.38 0.62 -20.44
C ASP A 441 23.60 -0.70 -20.22
N ASP A 442 22.28 -0.67 -20.45
CA ASP A 442 21.42 -1.86 -20.44
C ASP A 442 21.55 -2.74 -21.71
N GLY A 443 22.27 -2.24 -22.73
CA GLY A 443 22.45 -2.90 -24.02
C GLY A 443 21.16 -3.05 -24.86
N MET A 444 20.01 -2.56 -24.40
CA MET A 444 18.70 -2.76 -25.02
C MET A 444 17.74 -1.55 -24.92
N GLY A 445 18.20 -0.29 -24.86
CA GLY A 445 17.21 0.81 -24.76
C GLY A 445 17.55 2.17 -25.35
N GLY A 446 18.77 2.42 -25.84
CA GLY A 446 19.17 3.75 -26.32
C GLY A 446 19.71 4.67 -25.22
N CYS A 447 19.76 4.20 -23.97
CA CYS A 447 20.61 4.76 -22.95
C CYS A 447 22.07 4.32 -23.21
N THR A 448 23.01 5.28 -23.22
CA THR A 448 24.44 4.99 -23.44
C THR A 448 25.30 5.86 -22.54
N GLY A 449 26.14 5.23 -21.73
CA GLY A 449 27.18 5.81 -20.88
C GLY A 449 26.75 6.27 -19.48
N ASP A 450 27.75 6.48 -18.62
CA ASP A 450 27.58 6.99 -17.26
C ASP A 450 26.94 8.39 -17.26
N ARG A 451 25.88 8.55 -16.46
CA ARG A 451 25.21 9.84 -16.25
C ARG A 451 25.37 10.28 -14.81
N HIS A 452 25.76 11.54 -14.63
CA HIS A 452 25.85 12.11 -13.30
C HIS A 452 24.48 12.26 -12.64
N TRP A 453 24.42 11.91 -11.36
CA TRP A 453 23.25 12.08 -10.51
C TRP A 453 23.64 12.88 -9.26
N TYR A 454 23.14 14.11 -9.14
CA TYR A 454 23.38 14.99 -8.00
C TYR A 454 22.25 16.01 -7.85
N SER A 455 22.03 16.48 -6.64
CA SER A 455 21.15 17.62 -6.35
C SER A 455 21.93 18.94 -6.35
N ASP A 456 21.21 20.05 -6.24
CA ASP A 456 21.81 21.30 -5.76
C ASP A 456 22.08 21.28 -4.24
N ALA A 457 22.62 22.37 -3.71
CA ALA A 457 23.00 22.51 -2.30
C ALA A 457 21.81 22.51 -1.32
N ASP A 458 20.59 22.74 -1.80
CA ASP A 458 19.35 22.72 -1.01
C ASP A 458 18.59 21.40 -1.20
N GLY A 459 19.18 20.43 -1.90
CA GLY A 459 18.65 19.09 -2.15
C GLY A 459 17.75 18.94 -3.38
N TRP A 460 17.60 19.97 -4.22
CA TRP A 460 16.73 19.91 -5.39
C TRP A 460 17.32 19.13 -6.56
N PHE A 461 16.50 18.28 -7.15
CA PHE A 461 16.75 17.53 -8.37
C PHE A 461 15.85 18.01 -9.49
N ASN A 462 16.37 18.01 -10.72
CA ASN A 462 15.54 18.21 -11.91
C ASN A 462 14.74 16.94 -12.20
N ALA A 463 13.42 17.04 -12.18
CA ALA A 463 12.53 15.88 -12.26
C ALA A 463 12.53 15.22 -13.64
N SER A 464 12.68 16.00 -14.72
CA SER A 464 12.82 15.46 -16.08
C SER A 464 14.11 14.65 -16.24
N ASN A 465 15.22 15.12 -15.66
CA ASN A 465 16.48 14.36 -15.67
C ASN A 465 16.36 13.07 -14.86
N TYR A 466 15.74 13.13 -13.67
CA TYR A 466 15.49 11.94 -12.85
C TYR A 466 14.69 10.89 -13.61
N ARG A 467 13.56 11.26 -14.22
CA ARG A 467 12.72 10.32 -14.98
C ARG A 467 13.49 9.69 -16.14
N ALA A 468 14.26 10.50 -16.88
CA ALA A 468 15.09 10.00 -17.97
C ALA A 468 16.17 9.00 -17.50
N LEU A 469 16.71 9.15 -16.29
CA LEU A 469 17.64 8.19 -15.69
C LEU A 469 16.91 6.95 -15.17
N ARG A 470 15.73 7.12 -14.57
CA ARG A 470 14.91 6.02 -14.05
C ARG A 470 14.43 5.09 -15.17
N ASP A 471 14.15 5.63 -16.36
CA ASP A 471 13.81 4.80 -17.53
C ASP A 471 14.97 3.88 -17.96
N CYS A 472 16.22 4.25 -17.64
CA CYS A 472 17.41 3.41 -17.86
C CYS A 472 17.74 2.51 -16.64
N THR A 473 17.32 2.91 -15.43
CA THR A 473 17.59 2.22 -14.17
C THR A 473 16.33 2.26 -13.32
N SER A 474 15.49 1.22 -13.44
CA SER A 474 14.16 1.18 -12.83
C SER A 474 14.16 1.33 -11.30
N ASP A 475 15.27 1.01 -10.64
CA ASP A 475 15.46 1.09 -9.19
C ASP A 475 16.26 2.33 -8.74
N LEU A 476 16.21 3.44 -9.50
CA LEU A 476 16.89 4.68 -9.13
C LEU A 476 16.18 5.38 -7.94
N PRO A 477 16.82 5.49 -6.75
CA PRO A 477 16.22 6.18 -5.61
C PRO A 477 16.04 7.68 -5.88
N LEU A 478 15.05 8.29 -5.23
CA LEU A 478 14.84 9.74 -5.21
C LEU A 478 16.07 10.48 -4.66
N THR A 479 16.65 9.95 -3.59
CA THR A 479 17.90 10.45 -3.00
C THR A 479 18.55 9.37 -2.12
N MET A 480 19.74 9.69 -1.61
CA MET A 480 20.51 8.84 -0.71
C MET A 480 20.93 9.63 0.53
N TRP A 481 20.40 9.25 1.68
CA TRP A 481 20.68 9.92 2.94
C TRP A 481 21.85 9.27 3.67
N ASN A 482 22.89 10.06 3.95
CA ASN A 482 23.92 9.67 4.90
C ASN A 482 23.48 10.04 6.32
N SER A 483 22.82 9.14 7.03
CA SER A 483 22.26 9.42 8.35
C SER A 483 23.33 9.70 9.42
N LEU A 484 24.61 9.33 9.18
CA LEU A 484 25.74 9.73 10.03
C LEU A 484 25.97 11.24 10.09
N THR A 485 25.39 12.00 9.15
CA THR A 485 25.51 13.46 9.09
C THR A 485 24.29 14.18 9.67
N ALA A 486 23.27 13.44 10.11
CA ALA A 486 22.12 14.03 10.79
C ALA A 486 22.55 14.67 12.14
N PRO A 487 21.87 15.73 12.61
CA PRO A 487 22.23 16.42 13.86
C PRO A 487 22.31 15.50 15.08
N ASP A 488 21.37 14.56 15.18
CA ASP A 488 21.38 13.41 16.09
C ASP A 488 21.39 12.12 15.24
N PRO A 489 22.52 11.39 15.18
CA PRO A 489 22.65 10.21 14.32
C PRO A 489 21.83 9.00 14.79
N ASP A 490 21.27 9.05 16.01
CA ASP A 490 20.41 8.01 16.60
C ASP A 490 19.00 8.54 16.92
N GLY A 491 18.64 9.69 16.32
CA GLY A 491 17.39 10.39 16.57
C GLY A 491 16.21 9.89 15.75
N LEU A 492 15.00 10.31 16.14
CA LEU A 492 13.77 10.14 15.37
C LEU A 492 13.54 11.35 14.47
N TYR A 493 13.33 11.11 13.18
CA TYR A 493 13.12 12.16 12.17
C TYR A 493 11.79 12.00 11.46
N ILE A 494 11.24 13.12 11.01
CA ILE A 494 10.18 13.14 10.02
C ILE A 494 10.82 13.44 8.68
N VAL A 495 10.58 12.58 7.70
CA VAL A 495 11.10 12.68 6.34
C VAL A 495 9.93 12.82 5.38
N TRP A 496 10.03 13.72 4.40
CA TRP A 496 9.00 13.87 3.38
C TRP A 496 9.55 14.43 2.07
N LEU A 497 8.76 14.30 1.00
CA LEU A 497 9.03 14.86 -0.32
C LEU A 497 8.49 16.30 -0.45
N GLN A 498 9.31 17.19 -0.98
CA GLN A 498 8.89 18.49 -1.52
C GLN A 498 9.09 18.51 -3.04
N TYR A 499 8.20 19.20 -3.74
CA TYR A 499 8.23 19.27 -5.19
C TYR A 499 7.70 20.61 -5.72
N ARG A 500 8.10 20.97 -6.94
CA ARG A 500 7.64 22.17 -7.64
C ARG A 500 6.84 21.83 -8.89
N ARG A 501 5.74 22.55 -9.09
CA ARG A 501 4.94 22.54 -10.32
C ARG A 501 4.62 23.98 -10.71
N ASP A 502 4.96 24.35 -11.93
CA ASP A 502 4.77 25.72 -12.45
C ASP A 502 5.42 26.78 -11.54
N GLY A 503 6.53 26.41 -10.89
CA GLY A 503 7.26 27.26 -9.94
C GLY A 503 6.59 27.44 -8.57
N ILE A 504 5.51 26.72 -8.27
CA ILE A 504 4.89 26.67 -6.93
C ILE A 504 5.40 25.44 -6.20
N GLU A 505 5.81 25.62 -4.94
CA GLU A 505 6.32 24.55 -4.08
C GLU A 505 5.18 23.89 -3.29
N TYR A 506 5.24 22.57 -3.22
CA TYR A 506 4.30 21.70 -2.54
C TYR A 506 5.09 20.70 -1.67
N GLY A 507 4.47 20.23 -0.59
CA GLY A 507 4.90 19.02 0.12
C GLY A 507 4.00 17.85 -0.25
N GLU A 508 4.52 16.63 -0.15
CA GLU A 508 3.65 15.46 -0.10
C GLU A 508 2.73 15.52 1.12
N SER A 509 1.58 14.84 1.06
CA SER A 509 0.58 14.89 2.12
C SER A 509 0.98 14.14 3.40
N TYR A 510 2.11 13.44 3.38
CA TYR A 510 2.48 12.46 4.39
C TYR A 510 3.84 12.72 5.00
N ASN A 511 3.91 12.37 6.27
CA ASN A 511 5.12 12.43 7.05
C ASN A 511 5.58 11.00 7.33
N HIS A 512 6.83 10.70 7.03
CA HIS A 512 7.43 9.40 7.31
C HIS A 512 8.32 9.51 8.55
N TYR A 513 7.95 8.83 9.62
CA TYR A 513 8.80 8.75 10.81
C TYR A 513 9.92 7.74 10.55
N ILE A 514 11.17 8.13 10.80
CA ILE A 514 12.35 7.30 10.57
C ILE A 514 13.23 7.37 11.81
N GLN A 515 13.28 6.25 12.55
CA GLN A 515 14.18 6.10 13.69
C GLN A 515 15.56 5.73 13.17
N LEU A 516 16.55 6.55 13.50
CA LEU A 516 17.94 6.28 13.16
C LEU A 516 18.63 5.47 14.26
N ASP A 517 19.56 4.62 13.85
CA ASP A 517 20.55 4.03 14.73
C ASP A 517 21.88 3.88 13.98
N ASN A 518 22.87 4.64 14.42
CA ASN A 518 24.23 4.65 13.93
C ASN A 518 25.24 4.24 15.01
N THR A 519 24.76 3.81 16.16
CA THR A 519 25.56 3.32 17.27
C THR A 519 25.78 1.83 17.11
N ARG A 520 27.00 1.37 17.42
CA ARG A 520 27.33 -0.06 17.39
C ARG A 520 27.13 -0.63 18.78
N PRO A 521 26.96 -1.96 18.92
CA PRO A 521 26.93 -2.56 20.25
C PRO A 521 28.16 -2.18 21.09
N GLU A 522 27.92 -1.79 22.34
CA GLU A 522 28.93 -1.25 23.26
C GLU A 522 29.09 -2.11 24.53
N ASN A 523 30.06 -1.73 25.37
CA ASN A 523 30.37 -2.39 26.65
C ASN A 523 30.70 -3.89 26.54
N LEU A 524 31.31 -4.29 25.42
CA LEU A 524 31.65 -5.67 25.13
C LEU A 524 32.71 -6.24 26.08
N ALA A 525 32.34 -7.28 26.81
CA ALA A 525 33.25 -8.15 27.55
C ALA A 525 32.90 -9.62 27.30
N VAL A 526 33.92 -10.48 27.25
CA VAL A 526 33.79 -11.94 27.14
C VAL A 526 34.87 -12.60 28.00
N ALA A 527 34.49 -13.62 28.77
CA ALA A 527 35.39 -14.32 29.69
C ALA A 527 34.87 -15.73 29.98
N PRO A 528 35.73 -16.67 30.43
CA PRO A 528 35.25 -17.92 30.99
C PRO A 528 34.60 -17.66 32.36
N LYS A 529 33.55 -18.42 32.70
CA LYS A 529 32.89 -18.33 34.01
C LYS A 529 33.81 -18.75 35.16
N GLU A 530 34.62 -19.76 34.91
CA GLU A 530 35.59 -20.31 35.84
C GLU A 530 36.98 -20.27 35.21
N GLY A 531 38.01 -20.04 36.02
CA GLY A 531 39.38 -19.81 35.54
C GLY A 531 39.68 -18.34 35.26
N ALA A 532 40.82 -18.09 34.61
CA ALA A 532 41.29 -16.75 34.28
C ALA A 532 41.43 -16.60 32.76
N ILE A 533 41.24 -15.37 32.27
CA ILE A 533 41.70 -15.00 30.92
C ILE A 533 43.21 -15.21 30.86
N CYS A 534 43.68 -15.83 29.78
CA CYS A 534 45.06 -16.33 29.62
C CYS A 534 45.48 -17.35 30.69
N GLY A 535 44.53 -18.07 31.28
CA GLY A 535 44.78 -19.18 32.20
C GLY A 535 44.99 -20.50 31.46
N GLU A 536 45.45 -21.51 32.21
CA GLU A 536 45.58 -22.90 31.76
C GLU A 536 44.27 -23.66 32.04
N PHE A 537 43.81 -24.43 31.06
CA PHE A 537 42.61 -25.27 31.11
C PHE A 537 42.97 -26.72 30.74
N THR A 538 42.22 -27.67 31.28
CA THR A 538 42.41 -29.11 31.14
C THR A 538 41.11 -29.79 30.70
N PRO A 539 41.10 -31.10 30.40
CA PRO A 539 39.87 -31.81 30.07
C PRO A 539 38.78 -31.70 31.15
N ASP A 540 39.16 -31.53 32.43
CA ASP A 540 38.21 -31.40 33.54
C ASP A 540 37.49 -30.04 33.54
N ASP A 541 38.02 -29.04 32.84
CA ASP A 541 37.43 -27.70 32.71
C ASP A 541 36.48 -27.57 31.49
N MET A 542 36.34 -28.64 30.69
CA MET A 542 35.51 -28.68 29.47
C MET A 542 34.22 -29.51 29.67
N PRO A 543 33.07 -29.10 29.12
CA PRO A 543 32.84 -27.85 28.40
C PRO A 543 32.82 -26.64 29.36
N MET A 544 33.47 -25.54 28.97
CA MET A 544 33.49 -24.32 29.77
C MET A 544 32.29 -23.43 29.45
N MET A 545 31.70 -22.81 30.48
CA MET A 545 30.69 -21.77 30.27
C MET A 545 31.38 -20.45 29.92
N VAL A 546 31.03 -19.85 28.78
CA VAL A 546 31.45 -18.51 28.40
C VAL A 546 30.43 -17.50 28.92
N GLN A 547 30.92 -16.46 29.58
CA GLN A 547 30.13 -15.31 29.98
C GLN A 547 30.41 -14.12 29.08
N GLY A 548 29.44 -13.22 28.96
CA GLY A 548 29.62 -11.95 28.27
C GLY A 548 28.79 -10.82 28.87
N HIS A 549 29.12 -9.61 28.45
CA HIS A 549 28.38 -8.38 28.74
C HIS A 549 28.43 -7.52 27.49
N PHE A 550 27.30 -6.98 27.08
CA PHE A 550 27.16 -6.06 25.94
C PHE A 550 25.80 -5.38 26.02
N ASN A 551 25.70 -4.18 25.45
CA ASN A 551 24.48 -3.39 25.43
C ASN A 551 24.32 -2.65 24.11
N ASP A 552 23.10 -2.63 23.60
CA ASP A 552 22.70 -1.92 22.39
C ASP A 552 21.18 -1.74 22.41
N THR A 553 20.64 -0.54 22.21
CA THR A 553 19.18 -0.28 22.30
C THR A 553 18.37 -1.10 21.28
N HIS A 554 19.01 -1.50 20.17
CA HIS A 554 18.42 -2.27 19.11
C HIS A 554 19.21 -3.58 18.90
N PHE A 555 19.62 -4.25 19.99
CA PHE A 555 20.36 -5.50 19.91
C PHE A 555 19.59 -6.61 19.18
N TRP A 556 20.28 -7.35 18.30
CA TRP A 556 19.67 -8.42 17.52
C TRP A 556 20.13 -9.80 17.98
N TRP A 557 21.42 -10.10 17.82
CA TRP A 557 21.98 -11.41 18.08
C TRP A 557 23.47 -11.35 18.40
N TYR A 558 23.98 -12.42 19.01
CA TYR A 558 25.40 -12.62 19.21
C TYR A 558 25.86 -13.97 18.65
N LYS A 559 27.17 -14.13 18.53
CA LYS A 559 27.81 -15.39 18.13
C LYS A 559 29.14 -15.57 18.83
N LEU A 560 29.43 -16.81 19.20
CA LEU A 560 30.72 -17.22 19.75
C LEU A 560 31.45 -18.08 18.72
N VAL A 561 32.75 -17.81 18.53
CA VAL A 561 33.62 -18.62 17.67
C VAL A 561 34.88 -19.00 18.44
N LEU A 562 35.17 -20.29 18.48
CA LEU A 562 36.39 -20.85 19.06
C LEU A 562 37.43 -21.05 17.95
N TYR A 563 38.63 -20.52 18.15
CA TYR A 563 39.79 -20.67 17.28
C TYR A 563 40.96 -21.26 18.08
N GLY A 564 41.80 -22.08 17.46
CA GLY A 564 43.08 -22.51 18.07
C GLY A 564 43.54 -23.87 17.55
N GLY A 565 44.67 -24.36 18.05
CA GLY A 565 45.25 -25.63 17.59
C GLY A 565 46.31 -25.51 16.50
N ASP A 566 47.08 -26.58 16.31
CA ASP A 566 47.94 -26.81 15.15
C ASP A 566 47.64 -28.18 14.50
N PRO A 567 47.03 -28.24 13.31
CA PRO A 567 46.61 -27.10 12.48
C PRO A 567 45.44 -26.33 13.09
N LEU A 568 45.26 -25.07 12.69
CA LEU A 568 44.18 -24.20 13.16
C LEU A 568 42.80 -24.85 12.97
N GLY A 569 42.12 -25.09 14.09
CA GLY A 569 40.70 -25.43 14.18
C GLY A 569 39.84 -24.18 14.33
N ILE A 570 38.61 -24.25 13.81
CA ILE A 570 37.59 -23.22 13.95
C ILE A 570 36.27 -23.93 14.26
N GLU A 571 35.61 -23.53 15.34
CA GLU A 571 34.25 -23.96 15.67
C GLU A 571 33.35 -22.73 15.82
N ASP A 572 32.23 -22.75 15.11
CA ASP A 572 31.21 -21.70 15.08
C ASP A 572 29.95 -22.18 15.80
N TYR A 573 29.63 -21.56 16.94
CA TYR A 573 28.47 -21.95 17.76
C TYR A 573 27.14 -21.37 17.23
N GLY A 574 27.14 -20.79 16.03
CA GLY A 574 25.94 -20.26 15.39
C GLY A 574 25.53 -18.87 15.89
N ARG A 575 24.48 -18.34 15.28
CA ARG A 575 23.86 -17.06 15.66
C ARG A 575 22.78 -17.33 16.71
N ILE A 576 22.79 -16.57 17.79
CA ILE A 576 21.80 -16.66 18.86
C ILE A 576 21.09 -15.32 18.95
N ASN A 577 19.87 -15.26 18.42
CA ASN A 577 19.00 -14.09 18.57
C ASN A 577 18.63 -13.89 20.03
N HIS A 578 18.34 -12.65 20.42
CA HIS A 578 17.91 -12.38 21.80
C HIS A 578 16.66 -13.17 22.20
N TYR A 579 15.73 -13.39 21.27
CA TYR A 579 14.52 -14.21 21.48
C TYR A 579 14.79 -15.73 21.45
N ASP A 580 15.96 -16.17 20.97
CA ASP A 580 16.40 -17.56 20.97
C ASP A 580 17.39 -17.87 22.11
N SER A 581 17.56 -16.93 23.05
CA SER A 581 18.54 -17.04 24.14
C SER A 581 18.25 -18.25 25.04
N LEU A 582 19.15 -19.25 25.01
CA LEU A 582 19.03 -20.49 25.78
C LEU A 582 19.01 -20.30 27.31
N THR A 583 19.44 -19.14 27.80
CA THR A 583 19.64 -18.85 29.23
C THR A 583 18.76 -17.70 29.74
N ASP A 584 17.91 -17.10 28.89
CA ASP A 584 17.16 -15.85 29.17
C ASP A 584 18.05 -14.67 29.65
N ASN A 585 19.37 -14.77 29.44
CA ASN A 585 20.34 -13.75 29.86
C ASN A 585 20.58 -12.65 28.81
N VAL A 586 19.92 -12.74 27.66
CA VAL A 586 20.04 -11.78 26.56
C VAL A 586 18.63 -11.36 26.15
N GLY A 587 18.38 -10.06 26.16
CA GLY A 587 17.13 -9.43 25.74
C GLY A 587 17.33 -8.49 24.56
N PRO A 588 16.29 -7.74 24.17
CA PRO A 588 16.33 -6.85 23.00
C PRO A 588 17.31 -5.67 23.13
N GLU A 589 17.84 -5.43 24.33
CA GLU A 589 18.86 -4.40 24.59
C GLU A 589 20.28 -4.96 24.82
N GLY A 590 20.47 -6.28 24.67
CA GLY A 590 21.72 -6.97 24.97
C GLY A 590 21.64 -7.82 26.24
N THR A 591 22.73 -7.91 27.01
CA THR A 591 22.77 -8.78 28.20
C THR A 591 21.91 -8.25 29.36
N THR A 592 21.20 -9.14 30.06
CA THR A 592 20.31 -8.76 31.16
C THR A 592 21.07 -8.64 32.49
N GLY A 593 21.07 -7.44 33.09
CA GLY A 593 21.68 -7.19 34.40
C GLY A 593 23.06 -6.50 34.38
N PRO A 594 23.59 -6.11 35.56
CA PRO A 594 24.71 -5.17 35.66
C PRO A 594 26.11 -5.77 35.47
N GLY A 595 26.27 -6.87 34.72
CA GLY A 595 27.57 -7.49 34.54
C GLY A 595 27.59 -8.69 33.60
N MET A 596 28.61 -9.53 33.77
CA MET A 596 28.81 -10.73 32.95
C MET A 596 27.73 -11.78 33.24
N VAL A 597 27.10 -12.27 32.19
CA VAL A 597 26.05 -13.30 32.24
C VAL A 597 26.45 -14.52 31.41
N ASP A 598 25.89 -15.68 31.73
CA ASP A 598 26.16 -16.92 31.01
C ASP A 598 25.56 -16.87 29.60
N LEU A 599 26.40 -17.02 28.57
CA LEU A 599 25.99 -17.01 27.15
C LEU A 599 25.84 -18.43 26.61
N HIS A 600 26.95 -19.14 26.48
CA HIS A 600 26.98 -20.46 25.85
C HIS A 600 28.13 -21.31 26.40
N LYS A 601 27.94 -22.64 26.43
CA LYS A 601 29.03 -23.57 26.71
C LYS A 601 29.85 -23.82 25.46
N ILE A 602 31.17 -23.77 25.56
CA ILE A 602 32.06 -24.17 24.47
C ILE A 602 32.89 -25.38 24.90
N ASP A 603 33.33 -26.15 23.92
CA ASP A 603 34.11 -27.35 24.13
C ASP A 603 35.18 -27.46 23.05
N ILE A 604 36.42 -27.63 23.47
CA ILE A 604 37.56 -27.81 22.56
C ILE A 604 37.43 -29.06 21.71
N ASN A 605 36.68 -30.07 22.19
CA ASN A 605 36.42 -31.31 21.47
C ASN A 605 35.50 -31.12 20.27
N ASN A 606 34.89 -29.94 20.11
CA ASN A 606 34.16 -29.58 18.90
C ASN A 606 35.11 -29.23 17.74
N LEU A 607 36.37 -28.88 18.03
CA LEU A 607 37.37 -28.67 16.99
C LEU A 607 37.74 -30.00 16.33
N PRO A 608 38.24 -29.98 15.07
CA PRO A 608 38.76 -31.20 14.45
C PRO A 608 39.85 -31.80 15.34
N ALA A 609 39.75 -33.10 15.67
CA ALA A 609 40.64 -33.76 16.65
C ALA A 609 42.15 -33.53 16.42
N LYS A 610 42.58 -33.34 15.17
CA LYS A 610 43.97 -33.01 14.82
C LYS A 610 44.44 -31.63 15.32
N SER A 611 43.51 -30.75 15.68
CA SER A 611 43.73 -29.37 16.12
C SER A 611 43.75 -29.26 17.65
N ILE A 612 43.55 -30.36 18.37
CA ILE A 612 43.56 -30.39 19.83
C ILE A 612 44.99 -30.73 20.25
N ASP A 613 45.73 -29.72 20.75
CA ASP A 613 47.14 -29.82 21.15
C ASP A 613 47.40 -28.90 22.35
N ASP A 614 48.57 -29.06 22.98
CA ASP A 614 49.05 -28.20 24.07
C ASP A 614 49.40 -26.80 23.54
N CYS A 615 48.38 -25.94 23.40
CA CYS A 615 48.50 -24.64 22.74
C CYS A 615 47.44 -23.62 23.18
N ALA A 616 47.54 -22.40 22.63
CA ALA A 616 46.62 -21.31 22.89
C ALA A 616 45.38 -21.37 22.00
N TYR A 617 44.23 -21.11 22.62
CA TYR A 617 42.91 -21.01 21.99
C TYR A 617 42.32 -19.62 22.23
N THR A 618 41.42 -19.18 21.35
CA THR A 618 40.75 -17.88 21.40
C THR A 618 39.25 -18.07 21.26
N VAL A 619 38.48 -17.46 22.16
CA VAL A 619 37.02 -17.33 22.04
C VAL A 619 36.72 -15.91 21.62
N ARG A 620 36.07 -15.75 20.47
CA ARG A 620 35.60 -14.44 19.99
C ARG A 620 34.10 -14.34 20.13
N LEU A 621 33.65 -13.30 20.83
CA LEU A 621 32.28 -12.85 20.87
C LEU A 621 32.08 -11.78 19.80
N TRP A 622 31.06 -11.97 18.99
CA TRP A 622 30.56 -10.97 18.06
C TRP A 622 29.12 -10.63 18.44
N THR A 623 28.76 -9.35 18.35
CA THR A 623 27.43 -8.83 18.69
C THR A 623 26.94 -7.95 17.55
N TRP A 624 25.66 -8.06 17.22
CA TRP A 624 25.00 -7.31 16.15
C TRP A 624 23.78 -6.58 16.68
N ASP A 625 23.55 -5.37 16.17
CA ASP A 625 22.26 -4.70 16.26
C ASP A 625 21.30 -5.19 15.14
N ARG A 626 20.08 -4.66 15.13
CA ARG A 626 19.05 -4.94 14.11
C ARG A 626 18.91 -3.82 13.08
N THR A 627 19.86 -2.89 12.99
CA THR A 627 19.78 -1.71 12.13
C THR A 627 19.80 -2.08 10.65
N ILE A 628 18.84 -1.56 9.89
CA ILE A 628 18.79 -1.67 8.42
C ILE A 628 19.77 -0.67 7.82
N ARG A 629 20.83 -1.20 7.21
CA ARG A 629 21.89 -0.40 6.60
C ARG A 629 21.90 -0.62 5.10
N GLY A 630 21.76 0.47 4.35
CA GLY A 630 21.99 0.47 2.91
C GLY A 630 23.49 0.49 2.60
N ASN A 631 23.84 0.07 1.39
CA ASN A 631 25.16 0.33 0.85
C ASN A 631 25.22 1.79 0.38
N ARG A 632 26.42 2.35 0.42
CA ARG A 632 26.69 3.56 -0.36
C ARG A 632 26.55 3.17 -1.85
N PHE A 633 26.21 4.14 -2.67
CA PHE A 633 26.23 3.97 -4.12
C PHE A 633 27.70 4.01 -4.59
N ASP A 634 28.45 2.92 -4.36
CA ASP A 634 29.88 2.85 -4.70
C ASP A 634 30.20 2.07 -5.99
N ALA A 635 29.20 1.59 -6.74
CA ALA A 635 29.44 0.95 -8.03
C ALA A 635 28.30 1.14 -9.05
N PRO A 636 28.61 1.18 -10.36
CA PRO A 636 27.62 1.38 -11.43
C PRO A 636 26.53 0.29 -11.56
N ASN A 637 26.55 -0.81 -10.81
CA ASN A 637 25.52 -1.88 -10.92
C ASN A 637 25.35 -2.57 -9.57
N ASP A 638 25.15 -1.80 -8.50
CA ASP A 638 25.06 -2.39 -7.17
C ASP A 638 23.66 -2.91 -6.83
N ASP A 639 23.22 -3.94 -7.55
CA ASP A 639 22.07 -4.79 -7.20
C ASP A 639 22.36 -5.68 -5.96
N ARG A 640 23.42 -5.39 -5.17
CA ARG A 640 23.72 -6.23 -4.01
C ARG A 640 22.59 -6.09 -3.00
N PRO A 641 22.05 -7.22 -2.50
CA PRO A 641 21.01 -7.20 -1.47
C PRO A 641 21.47 -6.37 -0.28
N ILE A 642 20.56 -5.56 0.25
CA ILE A 642 20.74 -4.81 1.48
C ILE A 642 21.26 -5.76 2.54
N TRP A 643 22.42 -5.44 3.12
CA TRP A 643 22.94 -6.26 4.20
C TRP A 643 22.02 -6.04 5.40
N PHE A 644 21.18 -7.03 5.68
CA PHE A 644 20.48 -7.13 6.97
C PHE A 644 21.46 -7.21 8.15
N GLY A 645 22.78 -7.24 7.94
CA GLY A 645 23.80 -7.57 8.92
C GLY A 645 24.13 -6.51 9.97
N GLY A 646 23.30 -5.49 10.21
CA GLY A 646 23.42 -4.54 11.33
C GLY A 646 24.78 -3.82 11.49
N TRP A 647 24.91 -2.94 12.48
CA TRP A 647 26.21 -2.66 13.09
C TRP A 647 26.68 -3.85 13.90
N TYR A 648 28.00 -4.02 13.98
CA TYR A 648 28.59 -5.07 14.80
C TYR A 648 29.84 -4.61 15.52
N SER A 649 30.06 -5.25 16.66
CA SER A 649 31.26 -5.14 17.48
C SER A 649 31.74 -6.54 17.84
N TRP A 650 33.01 -6.68 18.21
CA TRP A 650 33.55 -7.95 18.68
C TRP A 650 34.59 -7.74 19.78
N THR A 651 34.72 -8.74 20.64
CA THR A 651 35.77 -8.85 21.65
C THR A 651 36.18 -10.31 21.79
N ALA A 652 37.31 -10.57 22.42
CA ALA A 652 37.83 -11.93 22.55
C ALA A 652 38.65 -12.12 23.82
N PHE A 653 38.72 -13.36 24.30
CA PHE A 653 39.71 -13.78 25.27
C PHE A 653 40.47 -15.00 24.76
N THR A 654 41.68 -15.19 25.29
CA THR A 654 42.52 -16.34 24.98
C THR A 654 42.75 -17.19 26.23
N PHE A 655 43.03 -18.48 26.06
CA PHE A 655 43.39 -19.41 27.12
C PHE A 655 44.33 -20.49 26.57
N ASP A 656 45.16 -21.08 27.43
CA ASP A 656 45.99 -22.23 27.08
C ASP A 656 45.25 -23.52 27.48
N TYR A 657 45.36 -24.57 26.66
CA TYR A 657 44.75 -25.86 26.95
C TYR A 657 45.78 -26.98 26.88
N THR A 658 45.82 -27.82 27.90
CA THR A 658 46.68 -29.01 27.97
C THR A 658 45.81 -30.27 27.97
N PRO A 659 45.82 -31.08 26.88
CA PRO A 659 44.94 -32.24 26.68
C PRO A 659 45.09 -33.42 27.68
#